data_AF-A0A7C6TV88-F1
#
_entry.id   AF-A0A7C6TV88-F1
#
_cell.length_a   1.000
_cell.length_b   1.000
_cell.length_c   1.000
_cell.angle_alpha   90.00
_cell.angle_beta   90.00
_cell.angle_gamma   90.00
#
_symmetry.space_group_name_H-M   'P 1'
#
loop_
_entity.id
_entity.type
_entity.pdbx_description
1 polymer ?
#
loop_
_entity_poly.entity_id
_entity_poly.type
_entity_poly.pdbx_seq_one_letter_code
_entity_poly.pdbx_strand_id
1 'polypeptide(L)'
;MLVEEIPHIVRALLNEARAEGRRLGAMLEAEEEAGTVDLEDVRRRLEHTGASLDAALDLLDGTAAEDMPTTVTHVDAALEAATASIAELDQLLQRLATARTRAQNLIARVNSSLDFIAERWEGLKSRGATEPAIAEALAGIRNDTSRLSEVISARTLQAYDAVAQEVADFDARIESLTDRLGALDTLMNRSKEAMEGSVRALADAQSACDHLTRQIEQIEPDLSLSLIEKASDIYRQAERRRDLGTTEGYQAAIALAERARDYLEQAVTGVEPLADTVNDIEELLDELDGETLADRYRRLEEARTALQMYARHWDDRLDAADGEAEAGLRAIEDQLEQLPEDVRYRRHYRQSEMPECLDTLTRAREELERVTDLVVSMEDERTRLDGLRTELDETITRIKDEMLPPLTAARERMLPELQQRYDSLYDALAEQFEALADMGQVDYDRAVNEWLPATLRQIEEVQQACESDLQHYARMRRETVTRIDKAWARLTRLDPVAQPGPDESVESLANDLDIWRNEVERHAENPAALRDLLGRRAGTLEQRIEGIYHQIVEGRRNLDALDKQYRRVLQSGRNLRNRVREMQRDNPWKGIGWDTDPVDAIWERTIALERESQEAPTLMQAGNLLQQALNAAQEAEAGYSRLHAQIDSSLRRLEEEARAIESSLERGRRRADQLRAQGQTEELAALEEYYAGALRIRTLAQNATTVEEALRQLRQARDLLNSM
;
A
#
# COMPACT_ATOMS: atom_id res chain seq x y z
N MET A 1 -112.45 102.94 18.80
CA MET A 1 -111.37 103.25 17.86
C MET A 1 -110.41 102.09 17.57
N LEU A 2 -110.69 100.85 17.98
CA LEU A 2 -110.01 99.63 17.48
C LEU A 2 -111.00 98.63 16.85
N VAL A 3 -112.31 98.87 17.01
CA VAL A 3 -113.40 98.00 16.52
C VAL A 3 -113.78 98.33 15.06
N GLU A 4 -113.42 99.51 14.55
CA GLU A 4 -113.77 99.93 13.17
C GLU A 4 -112.81 99.41 12.09
N GLU A 5 -111.57 99.03 12.42
CA GLU A 5 -110.57 98.55 11.43
C GLU A 5 -110.55 97.03 11.23
N ILE A 6 -111.08 96.25 12.18
CA ILE A 6 -111.10 94.79 12.13
C ILE A 6 -111.79 94.26 10.84
N PRO A 7 -112.92 94.81 10.39
CA PRO A 7 -113.53 94.41 9.11
C PRO A 7 -112.60 94.55 7.90
N HIS A 8 -111.75 95.58 7.85
CA HIS A 8 -110.81 95.79 6.75
C HIS A 8 -109.68 94.77 6.73
N ILE A 9 -109.19 94.35 7.90
CA ILE A 9 -108.15 93.31 8.04
C ILE A 9 -108.72 91.95 7.63
N VAL A 10 -109.89 91.58 8.13
CA VAL A 10 -110.55 90.30 7.80
C VAL A 10 -110.89 90.24 6.30
N ARG A 11 -111.30 91.36 5.70
CA ARG A 11 -111.48 91.48 4.24
C ARG A 11 -110.18 91.25 3.46
N ALA A 12 -109.05 91.76 3.94
CA ALA A 12 -107.76 91.54 3.29
C ALA A 12 -107.36 90.05 3.33
N LEU A 13 -107.52 89.39 4.48
CA LEU A 13 -107.22 87.96 4.65
C LEU A 13 -108.15 87.06 3.84
N LEU A 14 -109.44 87.37 3.73
CA LEU A 14 -110.37 86.67 2.84
C LEU A 14 -109.97 86.82 1.37
N ASN A 15 -109.52 88.01 0.95
CA ASN A 15 -109.03 88.21 -0.42
C ASN A 15 -107.72 87.45 -0.69
N GLU A 16 -106.84 87.32 0.30
CA GLU A 16 -105.63 86.50 0.21
C GLU A 16 -105.98 85.01 0.10
N ALA A 17 -106.85 84.49 0.97
CA ALA A 17 -107.36 83.13 0.88
C ALA A 17 -108.09 82.87 -0.47
N ARG A 18 -108.82 83.87 -0.99
CA ARG A 18 -109.46 83.79 -2.30
C ARG A 18 -108.44 83.74 -3.44
N ALA A 19 -107.36 84.52 -3.37
CA ALA A 19 -106.28 84.49 -4.35
C ALA A 19 -105.55 83.13 -4.33
N GLU A 20 -105.33 82.58 -3.15
CA GLU A 20 -104.71 81.26 -2.98
C GLU A 20 -105.64 80.14 -3.47
N GLY A 21 -106.94 80.21 -3.19
CA GLY A 21 -107.93 79.31 -3.77
C GLY A 21 -107.97 79.35 -5.30
N ARG A 22 -107.77 80.53 -5.93
CA ARG A 22 -107.62 80.66 -7.39
C ARG A 22 -106.30 80.05 -7.90
N ARG A 23 -105.20 80.21 -7.17
CA ARG A 23 -103.91 79.57 -7.49
C ARG A 23 -104.05 78.04 -7.49
N LEU A 24 -104.73 77.49 -6.48
CA LEU A 24 -105.05 76.06 -6.40
C LEU A 24 -106.03 75.62 -7.49
N GLY A 25 -106.98 76.47 -7.87
CA GLY A 25 -107.82 76.25 -9.04
C GLY A 25 -107.00 76.10 -10.33
N ALA A 26 -106.02 76.98 -10.55
CA ALA A 26 -105.11 76.88 -11.70
C ALA A 26 -104.19 75.63 -11.63
N MET A 27 -103.75 75.22 -10.44
CA MET A 27 -102.99 73.96 -10.27
C MET A 27 -103.86 72.72 -10.51
N LEU A 28 -105.11 72.76 -10.06
CA LEU A 28 -106.10 71.71 -10.33
C LEU A 28 -106.36 71.62 -11.85
N GLU A 29 -106.61 72.75 -12.52
CA GLU A 29 -106.77 72.82 -13.98
C GLU A 29 -105.53 72.26 -14.69
N ALA A 30 -104.32 72.60 -14.26
CA ALA A 30 -103.09 72.06 -14.84
C ALA A 30 -102.96 70.53 -14.67
N GLU A 31 -103.43 69.97 -13.55
CA GLU A 31 -103.45 68.50 -13.35
C GLU A 31 -104.59 67.82 -14.12
N GLU A 32 -105.73 68.48 -14.31
CA GLU A 32 -106.82 68.03 -15.17
C GLU A 32 -106.40 68.06 -16.66
N GLU A 33 -105.69 69.10 -17.10
CA GLU A 33 -105.09 69.19 -18.44
C GLU A 33 -103.99 68.15 -18.66
N ALA A 34 -103.20 67.85 -17.63
CA ALA A 34 -102.25 66.74 -17.62
C ALA A 34 -102.96 65.37 -17.62
N GLY A 35 -104.28 65.35 -17.43
CA GLY A 35 -105.14 64.19 -17.57
C GLY A 35 -105.31 63.37 -16.29
N THR A 36 -104.94 63.88 -15.12
CA THR A 36 -105.13 63.23 -13.83
C THR A 36 -106.65 63.09 -13.52
N VAL A 37 -107.07 61.92 -13.05
CA VAL A 37 -108.48 61.55 -12.78
C VAL A 37 -108.74 61.50 -11.27
N ASP A 38 -110.02 61.41 -10.85
CA ASP A 38 -110.50 61.41 -9.45
C ASP A 38 -110.27 62.74 -8.70
N LEU A 39 -110.18 63.83 -9.45
CA LEU A 39 -110.03 65.18 -8.91
C LEU A 39 -111.37 65.86 -8.52
N GLU A 40 -112.50 65.18 -8.68
CA GLU A 40 -113.83 65.75 -8.45
C GLU A 40 -114.07 66.18 -6.99
N ASP A 41 -113.52 65.43 -6.02
CA ASP A 41 -113.60 65.82 -4.61
C ASP A 41 -112.77 67.07 -4.33
N VAL A 42 -111.56 67.15 -4.90
CA VAL A 42 -110.67 68.32 -4.81
C VAL A 42 -111.33 69.55 -5.43
N ARG A 43 -111.96 69.39 -6.61
CA ARG A 43 -112.74 70.42 -7.30
C ARG A 43 -113.92 70.89 -6.46
N ARG A 44 -114.73 69.96 -5.96
CA ARG A 44 -115.90 70.28 -5.13
C ARG A 44 -115.50 70.98 -3.83
N ARG A 45 -114.40 70.56 -3.20
CA ARG A 45 -113.85 71.20 -2.00
C ARG A 45 -113.31 72.60 -2.31
N LEU A 46 -112.65 72.81 -3.44
CA LEU A 46 -112.20 74.13 -3.93
C LEU A 46 -113.39 75.06 -4.20
N GLU A 47 -114.40 74.58 -4.94
CA GLU A 47 -115.63 75.33 -5.25
C GLU A 47 -116.40 75.69 -3.98
N HIS A 48 -116.56 74.74 -3.05
CA HIS A 48 -117.21 75.00 -1.77
C HIS A 48 -116.44 76.02 -0.92
N THR A 49 -115.10 75.89 -0.87
CA THR A 49 -114.24 76.84 -0.14
C THR A 49 -114.30 78.22 -0.79
N GLY A 50 -114.28 78.31 -2.12
CA GLY A 50 -114.43 79.56 -2.87
C GLY A 50 -115.80 80.20 -2.65
N ALA A 51 -116.88 79.42 -2.71
CA ALA A 51 -118.23 79.91 -2.44
C ALA A 51 -118.41 80.36 -0.98
N SER A 52 -117.78 79.66 -0.03
CA SER A 52 -117.78 80.05 1.38
C SER A 52 -117.02 81.36 1.61
N LEU A 53 -115.88 81.57 0.93
CA LEU A 53 -115.12 82.81 0.97
C LEU A 53 -115.88 83.98 0.32
N ASP A 54 -116.54 83.73 -0.83
CA ASP A 54 -117.35 84.73 -1.52
C ASP A 54 -118.58 85.12 -0.69
N ALA A 55 -119.28 84.15 -0.08
CA ALA A 55 -120.39 84.41 0.83
C ALA A 55 -119.94 85.16 2.09
N ALA A 56 -118.75 84.85 2.62
CA ALA A 56 -118.17 85.56 3.76
C ALA A 56 -117.79 87.01 3.41
N LEU A 57 -117.27 87.26 2.21
CA LEU A 57 -117.00 88.60 1.67
C LEU A 57 -118.30 89.40 1.46
N ASP A 58 -119.32 88.78 0.85
CA ASP A 58 -120.63 89.41 0.60
C ASP A 58 -121.37 89.74 1.90
N LEU A 59 -121.29 88.85 2.90
CA LEU A 59 -121.84 89.09 4.23
C LEU A 59 -121.14 90.26 4.91
N LEU A 60 -119.81 90.36 4.79
CA LEU A 60 -119.04 91.45 5.36
C LEU A 60 -119.29 92.78 4.62
N ASP A 61 -119.56 92.76 3.31
CA ASP A 61 -119.91 93.95 2.51
C ASP A 61 -121.37 94.43 2.71
N GLY A 62 -122.30 93.52 3.02
CA GLY A 62 -123.74 93.81 3.16
C GLY A 62 -124.23 94.15 4.57
N THR A 63 -123.39 94.00 5.61
CA THR A 63 -123.84 94.12 7.00
C THR A 63 -123.71 95.55 7.55
N ALA A 64 -124.73 96.00 8.28
CA ALA A 64 -124.74 97.32 8.93
C ALA A 64 -123.80 97.38 10.15
N ALA A 65 -123.29 98.58 10.46
CA ALA A 65 -122.23 98.79 11.45
C ALA A 65 -122.55 98.29 12.88
N GLU A 66 -123.83 98.19 13.26
CA GLU A 66 -124.27 97.72 14.59
C GLU A 66 -124.11 96.20 14.77
N ASP A 67 -124.27 95.40 13.69
CA ASP A 67 -124.17 93.92 13.70
C ASP A 67 -122.78 93.42 13.23
N MET A 68 -121.87 94.36 12.94
CA MET A 68 -120.55 94.10 12.36
C MET A 68 -119.63 93.21 13.23
N PRO A 69 -119.56 93.35 14.57
CA PRO A 69 -118.67 92.52 15.39
C PRO A 69 -119.04 91.03 15.37
N THR A 70 -120.34 90.72 15.44
CA THR A 70 -120.88 89.35 15.37
C THR A 70 -120.63 88.74 13.99
N THR A 71 -120.77 89.56 12.95
CA THR A 71 -120.53 89.17 11.56
C THR A 71 -119.05 88.87 11.32
N VAL A 72 -118.15 89.71 11.84
CA VAL A 72 -116.70 89.48 11.79
C VAL A 72 -116.32 88.14 12.44
N THR A 73 -116.88 87.78 13.61
CA THR A 73 -116.58 86.48 14.23
C THR A 73 -117.07 85.28 13.42
N HIS A 74 -118.22 85.41 12.74
CA HIS A 74 -118.73 84.37 11.85
C HIS A 74 -117.87 84.23 10.60
N VAL A 75 -117.41 85.36 10.06
CA VAL A 75 -116.52 85.42 8.90
C VAL A 75 -115.10 84.94 9.22
N ASP A 76 -114.55 85.24 10.39
CA ASP A 76 -113.26 84.72 10.85
C ASP A 76 -113.27 83.19 10.98
N ALA A 77 -114.35 82.62 11.52
CA ALA A 77 -114.52 81.16 11.58
C ALA A 77 -114.58 80.54 10.17
N ALA A 78 -115.25 81.20 9.22
CA ALA A 78 -115.28 80.77 7.83
C ALA A 78 -113.90 80.90 7.15
N LEU A 79 -113.15 81.97 7.44
CA LEU A 79 -111.78 82.18 6.97
C LEU A 79 -110.81 81.13 7.52
N GLU A 80 -110.89 80.80 8.82
CA GLU A 80 -110.04 79.77 9.44
C GLU A 80 -110.29 78.39 8.80
N ALA A 81 -111.56 78.01 8.64
CA ALA A 81 -111.95 76.77 7.96
C ALA A 81 -111.51 76.74 6.49
N ALA A 82 -111.69 77.86 5.77
CA ALA A 82 -111.28 77.98 4.38
C ALA A 82 -109.76 77.90 4.21
N THR A 83 -108.98 78.57 5.08
CA THR A 83 -107.52 78.57 5.03
C THR A 83 -106.94 77.20 5.36
N ALA A 84 -107.51 76.50 6.35
CA ALA A 84 -107.15 75.11 6.65
C ALA A 84 -107.43 74.18 5.46
N SER A 85 -108.62 74.31 4.84
CA SER A 85 -108.96 73.52 3.65
C SER A 85 -108.05 73.84 2.46
N ILE A 86 -107.73 75.11 2.20
CA ILE A 86 -106.79 75.55 1.17
C ILE A 86 -105.40 74.94 1.39
N ALA A 87 -104.87 74.98 2.61
CA ALA A 87 -103.56 74.41 2.92
C ALA A 87 -103.51 72.88 2.71
N GLU A 88 -104.58 72.16 3.07
CA GLU A 88 -104.69 70.72 2.78
C GLU A 88 -104.75 70.43 1.28
N LEU A 89 -105.54 71.22 0.53
CA LEU A 89 -105.69 71.06 -0.91
C LEU A 89 -104.39 71.39 -1.66
N ASP A 90 -103.62 72.38 -1.22
CA ASP A 90 -102.29 72.69 -1.76
C ASP A 90 -101.33 71.50 -1.56
N GLN A 91 -101.27 70.94 -0.36
CA GLN A 91 -100.41 69.78 -0.08
C GLN A 91 -100.80 68.57 -0.93
N LEU A 92 -102.11 68.32 -1.12
CA LEU A 92 -102.60 67.22 -1.95
C LEU A 92 -102.25 67.44 -3.42
N LEU A 93 -102.48 68.63 -3.97
CA LEU A 93 -102.16 68.96 -5.37
C LEU A 93 -100.65 68.93 -5.63
N GLN A 94 -99.82 69.43 -4.72
CA GLN A 94 -98.36 69.32 -4.82
C GLN A 94 -97.88 67.87 -4.78
N ARG A 95 -98.41 67.04 -3.86
CA ARG A 95 -98.11 65.61 -3.81
C ARG A 95 -98.51 64.90 -5.10
N LEU A 96 -99.65 65.25 -5.65
CA LEU A 96 -100.16 64.68 -6.89
C LEU A 96 -99.29 65.04 -8.11
N ALA A 97 -98.96 66.32 -8.29
CA ALA A 97 -98.09 66.77 -9.38
C ALA A 97 -96.67 66.16 -9.31
N THR A 98 -96.12 66.07 -8.09
CA THR A 98 -94.80 65.46 -7.86
C THR A 98 -94.81 63.95 -8.06
N ALA A 99 -95.85 63.24 -7.59
CA ALA A 99 -96.02 61.81 -7.82
C ALA A 99 -96.16 61.48 -9.31
N ARG A 100 -96.97 62.24 -10.06
CA ARG A 100 -97.13 62.08 -11.52
C ARG A 100 -95.80 62.22 -12.26
N THR A 101 -95.10 63.33 -12.02
CA THR A 101 -93.81 63.61 -12.68
C THR A 101 -92.77 62.54 -12.34
N ARG A 102 -92.71 62.12 -11.07
CA ARG A 102 -91.81 61.06 -10.61
C ARG A 102 -92.12 59.73 -11.29
N ALA A 103 -93.38 59.31 -11.34
CA ALA A 103 -93.80 58.06 -11.98
C ALA A 103 -93.46 58.05 -13.48
N GLN A 104 -93.72 59.16 -14.19
CA GLN A 104 -93.38 59.31 -15.62
C GLN A 104 -91.87 59.19 -15.86
N ASN A 105 -91.05 59.86 -15.05
CA ASN A 105 -89.59 59.78 -15.16
C ASN A 105 -89.06 58.38 -14.85
N LEU A 106 -89.63 57.69 -13.85
CA LEU A 106 -89.24 56.32 -13.50
C LEU A 106 -89.55 55.32 -14.63
N ILE A 107 -90.74 55.41 -15.24
CA ILE A 107 -91.10 54.56 -16.40
C ILE A 107 -90.20 54.85 -17.60
N ALA A 108 -89.95 56.13 -17.91
CA ALA A 108 -89.05 56.50 -19.00
C ALA A 108 -87.63 55.95 -18.80
N ARG A 109 -87.12 55.99 -17.56
CA ARG A 109 -85.83 55.41 -17.19
C ARG A 109 -85.82 53.88 -17.37
N VAL A 110 -86.82 53.17 -16.86
CA VAL A 110 -86.95 51.70 -17.01
C VAL A 110 -86.98 51.31 -18.50
N ASN A 111 -87.78 52.01 -19.31
CA ASN A 111 -87.83 51.77 -20.77
C ASN A 111 -86.47 51.98 -21.43
N SER A 112 -85.77 53.07 -21.08
CA SER A 112 -84.45 53.38 -21.65
C SER A 112 -83.40 52.32 -21.27
N SER A 113 -83.42 51.85 -20.02
CA SER A 113 -82.57 50.75 -19.56
C SER A 113 -82.88 49.43 -20.26
N LEU A 114 -84.17 49.13 -20.53
CA LEU A 114 -84.56 47.93 -21.27
C LEU A 114 -84.16 47.98 -22.74
N ASP A 115 -84.26 49.15 -23.38
CA ASP A 115 -83.81 49.34 -24.76
C ASP A 115 -82.29 49.14 -24.87
N PHE A 116 -81.52 49.68 -23.91
CA PHE A 116 -80.08 49.45 -23.84
C PHE A 116 -79.72 47.97 -23.66
N ILE A 117 -80.39 47.27 -22.74
CA ILE A 117 -80.18 45.83 -22.53
C ILE A 117 -80.56 45.03 -23.77
N ALA A 118 -81.64 45.40 -24.45
CA ALA A 118 -82.08 44.74 -25.67
C ALA A 118 -81.10 44.93 -26.83
N GLU A 119 -80.58 46.15 -27.03
CA GLU A 119 -79.54 46.44 -28.02
C GLU A 119 -78.28 45.63 -27.72
N ARG A 120 -77.85 45.59 -26.45
CA ARG A 120 -76.71 44.77 -26.03
C ARG A 120 -76.95 43.28 -26.30
N TRP A 121 -78.16 42.78 -26.03
CA TRP A 121 -78.52 41.39 -26.31
C TRP A 121 -78.50 41.07 -27.81
N GLU A 122 -79.04 41.94 -28.65
CA GLU A 122 -78.95 41.79 -30.12
C GLU A 122 -77.50 41.83 -30.61
N GLY A 123 -76.66 42.69 -30.02
CA GLY A 123 -75.22 42.70 -30.24
C GLY A 123 -74.58 41.34 -29.94
N LEU A 124 -74.89 40.73 -28.79
CA LEU A 124 -74.36 39.40 -28.46
C LEU A 124 -74.91 38.29 -29.38
N LYS A 125 -76.20 38.34 -29.76
CA LYS A 125 -76.78 37.40 -30.73
C LYS A 125 -76.10 37.46 -32.09
N SER A 126 -75.77 38.65 -32.58
CA SER A 126 -75.06 38.82 -33.85
C SER A 126 -73.69 38.14 -33.86
N ARG A 127 -73.09 37.94 -32.68
CA ARG A 127 -71.84 37.21 -32.46
C ARG A 127 -72.05 35.74 -32.11
N GLY A 128 -73.28 35.23 -32.16
CA GLY A 128 -73.62 33.82 -31.95
C GLY A 128 -74.20 33.45 -30.59
N ALA A 129 -74.55 34.40 -29.72
CA ALA A 129 -75.20 34.07 -28.44
C ALA A 129 -76.67 33.64 -28.62
N THR A 130 -77.09 32.62 -27.87
CA THR A 130 -78.45 32.03 -27.95
C THR A 130 -79.09 31.77 -26.59
N GLU A 131 -78.44 32.20 -25.49
CA GLU A 131 -78.86 32.00 -24.10
C GLU A 131 -80.37 32.27 -23.85
N PRO A 132 -81.20 31.22 -23.69
CA PRO A 132 -82.64 31.36 -23.59
C PRO A 132 -83.05 32.08 -22.30
N ALA A 133 -82.32 31.88 -21.20
CA ALA A 133 -82.63 32.51 -19.92
C ALA A 133 -82.55 34.05 -19.97
N ILE A 134 -81.69 34.61 -20.83
CA ILE A 134 -81.58 36.06 -21.05
C ILE A 134 -82.75 36.56 -21.90
N ALA A 135 -83.10 35.83 -22.96
CA ALA A 135 -84.23 36.17 -23.82
C ALA A 135 -85.56 36.14 -23.05
N GLU A 136 -85.78 35.11 -22.23
CA GLU A 136 -86.96 34.96 -21.37
C GLU A 136 -87.02 36.06 -20.30
N ALA A 137 -85.90 36.36 -19.64
CA ALA A 137 -85.85 37.44 -18.65
C ALA A 137 -86.17 38.80 -19.27
N LEU A 138 -85.59 39.11 -20.45
CA LEU A 138 -85.86 40.36 -21.16
C LEU A 138 -87.34 40.47 -21.59
N ALA A 139 -87.91 39.40 -22.14
CA ALA A 139 -89.31 39.35 -22.54
C ALA A 139 -90.25 39.50 -21.33
N GLY A 140 -89.92 38.83 -20.21
CA GLY A 140 -90.66 38.94 -18.95
C GLY A 140 -90.65 40.36 -18.40
N ILE A 141 -89.48 41.01 -18.33
CA ILE A 141 -89.39 42.40 -17.85
C ILE A 141 -90.16 43.34 -18.78
N ARG A 142 -90.06 43.20 -20.11
CA ARG A 142 -90.85 44.00 -21.07
C ARG A 142 -92.36 43.88 -20.89
N ASN A 143 -92.84 42.66 -20.65
CA ASN A 143 -94.27 42.42 -20.40
C ASN A 143 -94.71 43.10 -19.10
N ASP A 144 -93.92 42.96 -18.04
CA ASP A 144 -94.19 43.61 -16.76
C ASP A 144 -94.14 45.15 -16.86
N THR A 145 -93.23 45.72 -17.65
CA THR A 145 -93.18 47.18 -17.91
C THR A 145 -94.37 47.68 -18.73
N SER A 146 -94.94 46.83 -19.59
CA SER A 146 -96.19 47.15 -20.29
C SER A 146 -97.35 47.25 -19.29
N ARG A 147 -97.39 46.38 -18.26
CA ARG A 147 -98.35 46.48 -17.15
C ARG A 147 -98.15 47.74 -16.31
N LEU A 148 -96.91 48.16 -16.04
CA LEU A 148 -96.66 49.45 -15.38
C LEU A 148 -97.24 50.63 -16.18
N SER A 149 -97.17 50.54 -17.50
CA SER A 149 -97.74 51.54 -18.41
C SER A 149 -99.28 51.50 -18.40
N GLU A 150 -99.90 50.35 -18.11
CA GLU A 150 -101.34 50.24 -17.84
C GLU A 150 -101.70 50.83 -16.46
N VAL A 151 -100.91 50.57 -15.40
CA VAL A 151 -101.14 51.12 -14.05
C VAL A 151 -101.10 52.65 -14.10
N ILE A 152 -100.09 53.25 -14.73
CA ILE A 152 -100.00 54.73 -14.85
C ILE A 152 -101.15 55.32 -15.69
N SER A 153 -101.80 54.53 -16.56
CA SER A 153 -102.93 54.96 -17.37
C SER A 153 -104.21 55.22 -16.56
N ALA A 154 -104.30 54.68 -15.34
CA ALA A 154 -105.36 55.03 -14.39
C ALA A 154 -105.28 56.51 -13.96
N ARG A 155 -104.08 57.11 -14.04
CA ARG A 155 -103.82 58.55 -13.80
C ARG A 155 -104.38 59.07 -12.46
N THR A 156 -104.29 58.26 -11.42
CA THR A 156 -104.64 58.63 -10.04
C THR A 156 -103.38 58.70 -9.16
N LEU A 157 -103.47 59.40 -8.01
CA LEU A 157 -102.35 59.47 -7.05
C LEU A 157 -101.87 58.07 -6.62
N GLN A 158 -102.81 57.17 -6.32
CA GLN A 158 -102.51 55.80 -5.90
C GLN A 158 -101.77 55.02 -7.01
N ALA A 159 -102.13 55.24 -8.27
CA ALA A 159 -101.45 54.64 -9.40
C ALA A 159 -100.01 55.16 -9.55
N TYR A 160 -99.78 56.46 -9.36
CA TYR A 160 -98.43 57.04 -9.41
C TYR A 160 -97.53 56.54 -8.28
N ASP A 161 -98.06 56.41 -7.06
CA ASP A 161 -97.31 55.86 -5.93
C ASP A 161 -97.03 54.35 -6.09
N ALA A 162 -97.97 53.58 -6.65
CA ALA A 162 -97.78 52.17 -6.97
C ALA A 162 -96.64 51.96 -7.99
N VAL A 163 -96.58 52.78 -9.04
CA VAL A 163 -95.48 52.77 -10.02
C VAL A 163 -94.13 53.01 -9.33
N ALA A 164 -94.06 53.94 -8.38
CA ALA A 164 -92.80 54.24 -7.68
C ALA A 164 -92.30 53.07 -6.80
N GLN A 165 -93.21 52.26 -6.25
CA GLN A 165 -92.86 51.07 -5.47
C GLN A 165 -92.41 49.91 -6.37
N GLU A 166 -93.17 49.64 -7.44
CA GLU A 166 -92.88 48.53 -8.35
C GLU A 166 -91.56 48.72 -9.12
N VAL A 167 -91.16 49.96 -9.44
CA VAL A 167 -89.91 50.23 -10.17
C VAL A 167 -88.64 49.76 -9.45
N ALA A 168 -88.64 49.65 -8.12
CA ALA A 168 -87.49 49.12 -7.37
C ALA A 168 -87.19 47.65 -7.75
N ASP A 169 -88.22 46.85 -7.97
CA ASP A 169 -88.08 45.46 -8.41
C ASP A 169 -87.58 45.36 -9.86
N PHE A 170 -87.94 46.33 -10.70
CA PHE A 170 -87.41 46.43 -12.07
C PHE A 170 -85.92 46.75 -12.08
N ASP A 171 -85.47 47.71 -11.28
CA ASP A 171 -84.05 48.10 -11.21
C ASP A 171 -83.19 46.88 -10.84
N ALA A 172 -83.58 46.10 -9.82
CA ALA A 172 -82.85 44.90 -9.41
C ALA A 172 -82.81 43.80 -10.51
N ARG A 173 -83.92 43.60 -11.22
CA ARG A 173 -83.99 42.64 -12.34
C ARG A 173 -83.16 43.09 -13.55
N ILE A 174 -83.16 44.39 -13.85
CA ILE A 174 -82.36 45.02 -14.92
C ILE A 174 -80.87 44.91 -14.61
N GLU A 175 -80.46 45.16 -13.37
CA GLU A 175 -79.07 44.99 -12.91
C GLU A 175 -78.62 43.53 -13.05
N SER A 176 -79.41 42.57 -12.55
CA SER A 176 -79.11 41.14 -12.69
C SER A 176 -79.00 40.69 -14.15
N LEU A 177 -79.86 41.20 -15.04
CA LEU A 177 -79.79 40.90 -16.47
C LEU A 177 -78.55 41.51 -17.14
N THR A 178 -78.16 42.73 -16.71
CA THR A 178 -76.95 43.42 -17.19
C THR A 178 -75.69 42.64 -16.80
N ASP A 179 -75.63 42.12 -15.58
CA ASP A 179 -74.53 41.28 -15.10
C ASP A 179 -74.45 39.96 -15.87
N ARG A 180 -75.60 39.31 -16.11
CA ARG A 180 -75.66 38.09 -16.92
C ARG A 180 -75.15 38.32 -18.34
N LEU A 181 -75.53 39.42 -18.99
CA LEU A 181 -75.00 39.80 -20.30
C LEU A 181 -73.48 40.06 -20.26
N GLY A 182 -72.97 40.68 -19.20
CA GLY A 182 -71.53 40.89 -19.02
C GLY A 182 -70.73 39.62 -18.80
N ALA A 183 -71.27 38.69 -18.01
CA ALA A 183 -70.67 37.37 -17.81
C ALA A 183 -70.64 36.56 -19.11
N LEU A 184 -71.72 36.60 -19.90
CA LEU A 184 -71.80 35.92 -21.18
C LEU A 184 -70.80 36.50 -22.19
N ASP A 185 -70.70 37.82 -22.32
CA ASP A 185 -69.72 38.49 -23.18
C ASP A 185 -68.27 38.09 -22.82
N THR A 186 -67.97 38.07 -21.52
CA THR A 186 -66.66 37.62 -21.01
C THR A 186 -66.36 36.18 -21.41
N LEU A 187 -67.33 35.27 -21.27
CA LEU A 187 -67.19 33.87 -21.67
C LEU A 187 -67.03 33.71 -23.19
N MET A 188 -67.73 34.50 -23.99
CA MET A 188 -67.59 34.50 -25.45
C MET A 188 -66.18 34.88 -25.89
N ASN A 189 -65.58 35.90 -25.25
CA ASN A 189 -64.22 36.36 -25.53
C ASN A 189 -63.18 35.34 -25.06
N ARG A 190 -63.27 34.87 -23.81
CA ARG A 190 -62.35 33.84 -23.28
C ARG A 190 -62.38 32.55 -24.09
N SER A 191 -63.57 32.09 -24.48
CA SER A 191 -63.68 30.91 -25.34
C SER A 191 -63.10 31.18 -26.73
N LYS A 192 -63.09 32.42 -27.22
CA LYS A 192 -62.48 32.75 -28.52
C LYS A 192 -60.96 32.66 -28.42
N GLU A 193 -60.39 33.27 -27.38
CA GLU A 193 -58.96 33.24 -27.08
C GLU A 193 -58.46 31.80 -26.88
N ALA A 194 -59.19 30.98 -26.14
CA ALA A 194 -58.87 29.57 -25.93
C ALA A 194 -58.84 28.77 -27.25
N MET A 195 -59.81 29.00 -28.13
CA MET A 195 -59.86 28.36 -29.46
C MET A 195 -58.71 28.83 -30.35
N GLU A 196 -58.44 30.13 -30.44
CA GLU A 196 -57.31 30.68 -31.20
C GLU A 196 -55.96 30.16 -30.69
N GLY A 197 -55.79 30.06 -29.37
CA GLY A 197 -54.61 29.48 -28.75
C GLY A 197 -54.41 28.01 -29.11
N SER A 198 -55.50 27.23 -29.16
CA SER A 198 -55.46 25.81 -29.56
C SER A 198 -55.11 25.64 -31.04
N VAL A 199 -55.61 26.50 -31.93
CA VAL A 199 -55.26 26.47 -33.36
C VAL A 199 -53.78 26.79 -33.58
N ARG A 200 -53.24 27.78 -32.87
CA ARG A 200 -51.80 28.10 -32.94
C ARG A 200 -50.96 26.92 -32.44
N ALA A 201 -51.29 26.37 -31.27
CA ALA A 201 -50.60 25.20 -30.73
C ALA A 201 -50.67 23.97 -31.67
N LEU A 202 -51.80 23.78 -32.36
CA LEU A 202 -51.95 22.70 -33.34
C LEU A 202 -50.98 22.90 -34.51
N ALA A 203 -50.90 24.12 -35.06
CA ALA A 203 -50.00 24.45 -36.14
C ALA A 203 -48.53 24.32 -35.73
N ASP A 204 -48.18 24.76 -34.51
CA ASP A 204 -46.82 24.65 -33.97
C ASP A 204 -46.41 23.18 -33.79
N ALA A 205 -47.28 22.34 -33.21
CA ALA A 205 -47.01 20.92 -33.03
C ALA A 205 -46.87 20.17 -34.36
N GLN A 206 -47.72 20.48 -35.35
CA GLN A 206 -47.59 19.93 -36.70
C GLN A 206 -46.28 20.36 -37.37
N SER A 207 -45.93 21.65 -37.25
CA SER A 207 -44.67 22.16 -37.80
C SER A 207 -43.45 21.52 -37.15
N ALA A 208 -43.50 21.21 -35.84
CA ALA A 208 -42.41 20.54 -35.15
C ALA A 208 -42.21 19.10 -35.69
N CYS A 209 -43.29 18.33 -35.85
CA CYS A 209 -43.23 16.98 -36.43
C CYS A 209 -42.73 17.01 -37.88
N ASP A 210 -43.25 17.93 -38.69
CA ASP A 210 -42.84 18.11 -40.09
C ASP A 210 -41.36 18.51 -40.20
N HIS A 211 -40.89 19.39 -39.32
CA HIS A 211 -39.50 19.83 -39.33
C HIS A 211 -38.55 18.69 -39.00
N LEU A 212 -38.87 17.90 -37.95
CA LEU A 212 -38.10 16.72 -37.59
C LEU A 212 -38.04 15.71 -38.73
N THR A 213 -39.19 15.38 -39.33
CA THR A 213 -39.28 14.42 -40.45
C THR A 213 -38.51 14.90 -41.69
N ARG A 214 -38.40 16.21 -41.91
CA ARG A 214 -37.56 16.77 -43.00
C ARG A 214 -36.07 16.75 -42.67
N GLN A 215 -35.71 16.86 -41.40
CA GLN A 215 -34.32 16.81 -40.96
C GLN A 215 -33.79 15.38 -40.97
N ILE A 216 -34.62 14.42 -40.54
CA ILE A 216 -34.29 13.00 -40.46
C ILE A 216 -35.44 12.23 -41.10
N GLU A 217 -35.24 11.81 -42.36
CA GLU A 217 -36.27 11.19 -43.20
C GLU A 217 -36.77 9.85 -42.63
N GLN A 218 -35.93 9.18 -41.85
CA GLN A 218 -36.18 7.87 -41.26
C GLN A 218 -37.01 7.94 -39.96
N ILE A 219 -37.33 9.12 -39.41
CA ILE A 219 -38.08 9.22 -38.14
C ILE A 219 -39.58 9.28 -38.38
N GLU A 220 -40.32 8.48 -37.61
CA GLU A 220 -41.77 8.54 -37.51
C GLU A 220 -42.20 8.93 -36.07
N PRO A 221 -42.65 10.18 -35.84
CA PRO A 221 -43.14 10.64 -34.53
C PRO A 221 -44.59 10.16 -34.30
N ASP A 222 -44.82 8.84 -34.35
CA ASP A 222 -46.14 8.19 -34.30
C ASP A 222 -46.95 8.57 -33.05
N LEU A 223 -46.31 8.60 -31.87
CA LEU A 223 -46.96 8.98 -30.62
C LEU A 223 -47.38 10.46 -30.65
N SER A 224 -46.49 11.36 -31.04
CA SER A 224 -46.79 12.80 -31.14
C SER A 224 -47.85 13.10 -32.20
N LEU A 225 -47.85 12.40 -33.34
CA LEU A 225 -48.91 12.49 -34.35
C LEU A 225 -50.27 12.02 -33.82
N SER A 226 -50.30 10.92 -33.04
CA SER A 226 -51.54 10.43 -32.42
C SER A 226 -52.12 11.43 -31.40
N LEU A 227 -51.25 12.13 -30.65
CA LEU A 227 -51.64 13.18 -29.71
C LEU A 227 -52.20 14.40 -30.45
N ILE A 228 -51.59 14.79 -31.57
CA ILE A 228 -52.08 15.87 -32.45
C ILE A 228 -53.46 15.52 -33.01
N GLU A 229 -53.66 14.29 -33.49
CA GLU A 229 -54.97 13.84 -34.00
C GLU A 229 -56.04 13.91 -32.91
N LYS A 230 -55.74 13.39 -31.71
CA LYS A 230 -56.62 13.43 -30.55
C LYS A 230 -56.96 14.87 -30.14
N ALA A 231 -55.98 15.76 -30.14
CA ALA A 231 -56.19 17.19 -29.85
C ALA A 231 -57.08 17.86 -30.91
N SER A 232 -56.90 17.52 -32.19
CA SER A 232 -57.74 18.03 -33.30
C SER A 232 -59.21 17.63 -33.12
N ASP A 233 -59.48 16.38 -32.71
CA ASP A 233 -60.84 15.91 -32.44
C ASP A 233 -61.49 16.59 -31.24
N ILE A 234 -60.73 16.81 -30.17
CA ILE A 234 -61.20 17.55 -28.99
C ILE A 234 -61.50 19.02 -29.36
N TYR A 235 -60.65 19.64 -30.19
CA TYR A 235 -60.88 20.98 -30.70
C TYR A 235 -62.19 21.08 -31.51
N ARG A 236 -62.47 20.12 -32.40
CA ARG A 236 -63.75 20.05 -33.13
C ARG A 236 -64.96 19.89 -32.20
N GLN A 237 -64.78 19.23 -31.05
CA GLN A 237 -65.83 19.15 -30.03
C GLN A 237 -66.00 20.50 -29.30
N ALA A 238 -64.90 21.20 -29.00
CA ALA A 238 -64.93 22.54 -28.42
C ALA A 238 -65.66 23.54 -29.33
N GLU A 239 -65.40 23.50 -30.64
CA GLU A 239 -66.10 24.31 -31.65
C GLU A 239 -67.60 24.05 -31.63
N ARG A 240 -68.02 22.78 -31.70
CA ARG A 240 -69.44 22.41 -31.62
C ARG A 240 -70.12 22.86 -30.33
N ARG A 241 -69.40 22.88 -29.20
CA ARG A 241 -69.93 23.39 -27.92
C ARG A 241 -70.03 24.91 -27.91
N ARG A 242 -69.06 25.61 -28.49
CA ARG A 242 -69.05 27.07 -28.64
C ARG A 242 -70.21 27.54 -29.53
N ASP A 243 -70.48 26.81 -30.61
CA ASP A 243 -71.57 27.11 -31.56
C ASP A 243 -72.96 27.02 -30.94
N LEU A 244 -73.12 26.34 -29.80
CA LEU A 244 -74.38 26.33 -29.07
C LEU A 244 -74.79 27.74 -28.62
N GLY A 245 -73.85 28.65 -28.38
CA GLY A 245 -74.14 30.05 -28.04
C GLY A 245 -74.60 30.30 -26.59
N THR A 246 -74.48 29.29 -25.72
CA THR A 246 -74.94 29.35 -24.31
C THR A 246 -73.79 29.47 -23.33
N THR A 247 -74.07 29.89 -22.10
CA THR A 247 -73.10 29.98 -21.00
C THR A 247 -72.36 28.65 -20.78
N GLU A 248 -73.12 27.55 -20.67
CA GLU A 248 -72.57 26.20 -20.52
C GLU A 248 -71.76 25.76 -21.75
N GLY A 249 -72.22 26.13 -22.96
CA GLY A 249 -71.53 25.85 -24.22
C GLY A 249 -70.14 26.50 -24.27
N TYR A 250 -70.04 27.78 -23.90
CA TYR A 250 -68.76 28.49 -23.85
C TYR A 250 -67.81 27.97 -22.77
N GLN A 251 -68.32 27.63 -21.58
CA GLN A 251 -67.51 27.03 -20.51
C GLN A 251 -66.97 25.66 -20.92
N ALA A 252 -67.80 24.80 -21.50
CA ALA A 252 -67.39 23.50 -22.00
C ALA A 252 -66.36 23.63 -23.14
N ALA A 253 -66.55 24.60 -24.04
CA ALA A 253 -65.60 24.88 -25.11
C ALA A 253 -64.22 25.29 -24.57
N ILE A 254 -64.16 26.16 -23.55
CA ILE A 254 -62.89 26.56 -22.91
C ILE A 254 -62.17 25.34 -22.34
N ALA A 255 -62.86 24.51 -21.53
CA ALA A 255 -62.25 23.34 -20.90
C ALA A 255 -61.75 22.31 -21.93
N LEU A 256 -62.50 22.10 -23.02
CA LEU A 256 -62.07 21.22 -24.12
C LEU A 256 -60.86 21.80 -24.87
N ALA A 257 -60.84 23.11 -25.14
CA ALA A 257 -59.71 23.79 -25.77
C ALA A 257 -58.43 23.71 -24.92
N GLU A 258 -58.52 23.94 -23.61
CA GLU A 258 -57.41 23.76 -22.67
C GLU A 258 -56.88 22.32 -22.70
N ARG A 259 -57.77 21.32 -22.65
CA ARG A 259 -57.37 19.91 -22.75
C ARG A 259 -56.72 19.54 -24.08
N ALA A 260 -57.19 20.12 -25.20
CA ALA A 260 -56.56 19.93 -26.49
C ALA A 260 -55.13 20.50 -26.48
N ARG A 261 -54.94 21.66 -25.86
CA ARG A 261 -53.63 22.30 -25.70
C ARG A 261 -52.66 21.44 -24.87
N ASP A 262 -53.12 20.82 -23.79
CA ASP A 262 -52.28 19.92 -22.98
C ASP A 262 -51.74 18.74 -23.80
N TYR A 263 -52.57 18.15 -24.69
CA TYR A 263 -52.11 17.09 -25.58
C TYR A 263 -51.11 17.58 -26.64
N LEU A 264 -51.26 18.81 -27.12
CA LEU A 264 -50.34 19.41 -28.08
C LEU A 264 -48.99 19.75 -27.45
N GLU A 265 -48.99 20.23 -26.21
CA GLU A 265 -47.76 20.46 -25.43
C GLU A 265 -47.01 19.14 -25.22
N GLN A 266 -47.71 18.08 -24.80
CA GLN A 266 -47.11 16.74 -24.69
C GLN A 266 -46.53 16.24 -26.02
N ALA A 267 -47.21 16.50 -27.14
CA ALA A 267 -46.71 16.12 -28.46
C ALA A 267 -45.40 16.85 -28.81
N VAL A 268 -45.31 18.16 -28.55
CA VAL A 268 -44.10 18.96 -28.79
C VAL A 268 -42.95 18.49 -27.90
N THR A 269 -43.17 18.35 -26.60
CA THR A 269 -42.15 17.85 -25.65
C THR A 269 -41.66 16.44 -26.04
N GLY A 270 -42.54 15.61 -26.61
CA GLY A 270 -42.15 14.29 -27.12
C GLY A 270 -41.32 14.31 -28.41
N VAL A 271 -41.41 15.36 -29.23
CA VAL A 271 -40.67 15.51 -30.49
C VAL A 271 -39.26 16.05 -30.26
N GLU A 272 -39.10 16.98 -29.31
CA GLU A 272 -37.83 17.68 -29.04
C GLU A 272 -36.59 16.76 -28.92
N PRO A 273 -36.61 15.66 -28.14
CA PRO A 273 -35.43 14.83 -27.93
C PRO A 273 -35.20 13.77 -29.02
N LEU A 274 -36.11 13.60 -29.98
CA LEU A 274 -36.06 12.46 -30.90
C LEU A 274 -34.84 12.48 -31.83
N ALA A 275 -34.42 13.67 -32.26
CA ALA A 275 -33.22 13.79 -33.10
C ALA A 275 -31.96 13.33 -32.34
N ASP A 276 -31.81 13.75 -31.09
CA ASP A 276 -30.69 13.34 -30.24
C ASP A 276 -30.76 11.84 -29.93
N THR A 277 -31.95 11.32 -29.64
CA THR A 277 -32.16 9.88 -29.37
C THR A 277 -31.76 9.01 -30.56
N VAL A 278 -32.03 9.45 -31.79
CA VAL A 278 -31.58 8.72 -32.99
C VAL A 278 -30.06 8.75 -33.12
N ASN A 279 -29.43 9.91 -32.88
CA ASN A 279 -27.97 10.00 -32.91
C ASN A 279 -27.34 9.06 -31.86
N ASP A 280 -27.89 9.02 -30.64
CA ASP A 280 -27.43 8.12 -29.58
C ASP A 280 -27.56 6.65 -29.99
N ILE A 281 -28.69 6.26 -30.61
CA ILE A 281 -28.90 4.91 -31.13
C ILE A 281 -27.88 4.59 -32.24
N GLU A 282 -27.61 5.53 -33.16
CA GLU A 282 -26.65 5.32 -34.24
C GLU A 282 -25.21 5.18 -33.74
N GLU A 283 -24.80 6.00 -32.77
CA GLU A 283 -23.48 5.92 -32.13
C GLU A 283 -23.30 4.57 -31.42
N LEU A 284 -24.32 4.12 -30.67
CA LEU A 284 -24.29 2.81 -30.02
C LEU A 284 -24.25 1.65 -31.03
N LEU A 285 -24.94 1.76 -32.15
CA LEU A 285 -24.89 0.76 -33.23
C LEU A 285 -23.53 0.75 -33.95
N ASP A 286 -22.83 1.87 -34.03
CA ASP A 286 -21.46 1.94 -34.56
C ASP A 286 -20.46 1.30 -33.59
N GLU A 287 -20.62 1.50 -32.27
CA GLU A 287 -19.77 0.87 -31.25
C GLU A 287 -19.99 -0.66 -31.13
N LEU A 288 -21.24 -1.10 -31.32
CA LEU A 288 -21.66 -2.50 -31.23
C LEU A 288 -21.67 -3.21 -32.59
N ASP A 289 -20.85 -2.72 -33.54
CA ASP A 289 -20.81 -3.27 -34.87
C ASP A 289 -20.21 -4.68 -34.93
N GLY A 290 -20.46 -5.37 -36.05
CA GLY A 290 -19.99 -6.73 -36.24
C GLY A 290 -18.47 -6.84 -36.29
N GLU A 291 -17.75 -5.79 -36.68
CA GLU A 291 -16.28 -5.79 -36.73
C GLU A 291 -15.69 -5.73 -35.31
N THR A 292 -16.26 -4.91 -34.43
CA THR A 292 -15.86 -4.79 -33.02
C THR A 292 -16.10 -6.10 -32.27
N LEU A 293 -17.28 -6.71 -32.44
CA LEU A 293 -17.57 -8.01 -31.81
C LEU A 293 -16.66 -9.13 -32.35
N ALA A 294 -16.41 -9.16 -33.67
CA ALA A 294 -15.50 -10.13 -34.26
C ALA A 294 -14.05 -9.95 -33.78
N ASP A 295 -13.58 -8.71 -33.62
CA ASP A 295 -12.27 -8.41 -33.02
C ASP A 295 -12.19 -8.93 -31.58
N ARG A 296 -13.24 -8.73 -30.78
CA ARG A 296 -13.29 -9.21 -29.40
C ARG A 296 -13.27 -10.74 -29.30
N TYR A 297 -14.04 -11.44 -30.12
CA TYR A 297 -13.96 -12.90 -30.22
C TYR A 297 -12.56 -13.38 -30.60
N ARG A 298 -11.93 -12.73 -31.60
CA ARG A 298 -10.57 -13.08 -32.03
C ARG A 298 -9.56 -12.90 -30.90
N ARG A 299 -9.59 -11.77 -30.19
CA ARG A 299 -8.69 -11.48 -29.07
C ARG A 299 -8.88 -12.45 -27.91
N LEU A 300 -10.12 -12.76 -27.56
CA LEU A 300 -10.43 -13.77 -26.54
C LEU A 300 -9.83 -15.14 -26.91
N GLU A 301 -10.05 -15.60 -28.14
CA GLU A 301 -9.55 -16.90 -28.60
C GLU A 301 -8.01 -16.93 -28.68
N GLU A 302 -7.37 -15.83 -29.09
CA GLU A 302 -5.91 -15.68 -29.07
C GLU A 302 -5.34 -15.73 -27.65
N ALA A 303 -5.98 -15.04 -26.70
CA ALA A 303 -5.59 -15.06 -25.29
C ALA A 303 -5.78 -16.46 -24.68
N ARG A 304 -6.94 -17.08 -24.91
CA ARG A 304 -7.28 -18.44 -24.50
C ARG A 304 -6.26 -19.45 -25.02
N THR A 305 -6.02 -19.48 -26.33
CA THR A 305 -5.09 -20.44 -26.96
C THR A 305 -3.67 -20.30 -26.40
N ALA A 306 -3.21 -19.06 -26.20
CA ALA A 306 -1.88 -18.83 -25.64
C ALA A 306 -1.79 -19.24 -24.16
N LEU A 307 -2.80 -18.90 -23.35
CA LEU A 307 -2.84 -19.27 -21.93
C LEU A 307 -2.99 -20.78 -21.70
N GLN A 308 -3.66 -21.50 -22.61
CA GLN A 308 -3.74 -22.97 -22.56
C GLN A 308 -2.39 -23.67 -22.68
N MET A 309 -1.38 -23.02 -23.29
CA MET A 309 0.00 -23.54 -23.29
C MET A 309 0.60 -23.55 -21.87
N TYR A 310 0.10 -22.66 -20.99
CA TYR A 310 0.47 -22.54 -19.58
C TYR A 310 -0.55 -23.28 -18.69
N ALA A 311 -0.86 -24.54 -19.01
CA ALA A 311 -1.93 -25.32 -18.37
C ALA A 311 -1.87 -25.34 -16.83
N ARG A 312 -0.69 -25.21 -16.23
CA ARG A 312 -0.52 -25.13 -14.77
C ARG A 312 -1.06 -23.84 -14.14
N HIS A 313 -1.11 -22.76 -14.90
CA HIS A 313 -1.63 -21.45 -14.51
C HIS A 313 -3.08 -21.22 -14.90
N TRP A 314 -3.68 -22.14 -15.67
CA TRP A 314 -5.12 -22.12 -15.94
C TRP A 314 -5.88 -22.52 -14.66
N ASP A 315 -6.37 -21.52 -13.94
CA ASP A 315 -7.13 -21.68 -12.71
C ASP A 315 -8.63 -21.42 -12.91
N ASP A 316 -9.42 -21.64 -11.86
CA ASP A 316 -10.87 -21.40 -11.87
C ASP A 316 -11.22 -19.93 -12.21
N ARG A 317 -10.29 -18.98 -11.98
CA ARG A 317 -10.50 -17.56 -12.27
C ARG A 317 -10.40 -17.28 -13.77
N LEU A 318 -9.38 -17.82 -14.44
CA LEU A 318 -9.23 -17.70 -15.90
C LEU A 318 -10.32 -18.46 -16.64
N ASP A 319 -10.71 -19.64 -16.13
CA ASP A 319 -11.83 -20.41 -16.69
C ASP A 319 -13.16 -19.65 -16.59
N ALA A 320 -13.42 -19.03 -15.44
CA ALA A 320 -14.59 -18.17 -15.25
C ALA A 320 -14.53 -16.92 -16.14
N ALA A 321 -13.38 -16.24 -16.23
CA ALA A 321 -13.23 -15.05 -17.06
C ALA A 321 -13.44 -15.35 -18.55
N ASP A 322 -12.92 -16.48 -19.03
CA ASP A 322 -13.10 -16.96 -20.40
C ASP A 322 -14.57 -17.28 -20.70
N GLY A 323 -15.23 -18.03 -19.81
CA GLY A 323 -16.64 -18.38 -19.93
C GLY A 323 -17.57 -17.17 -19.84
N GLU A 324 -17.30 -16.22 -18.94
CA GLU A 324 -18.04 -14.97 -18.78
C GLU A 324 -17.88 -14.07 -20.01
N ALA A 325 -16.66 -13.93 -20.54
CA ALA A 325 -16.42 -13.13 -21.75
C ALA A 325 -17.14 -13.72 -22.97
N GLU A 326 -17.10 -15.04 -23.16
CA GLU A 326 -17.82 -15.70 -24.27
C GLU A 326 -19.35 -15.59 -24.11
N ALA A 327 -19.86 -15.76 -22.89
CA ALA A 327 -21.28 -15.60 -22.61
C ALA A 327 -21.76 -14.16 -22.82
N GLY A 328 -20.96 -13.17 -22.40
CA GLY A 328 -21.23 -11.75 -22.60
C GLY A 328 -21.28 -11.36 -24.08
N LEU A 329 -20.34 -11.84 -24.89
CA LEU A 329 -20.35 -11.61 -26.35
C LEU A 329 -21.60 -12.18 -27.00
N ARG A 330 -22.01 -13.40 -26.66
CA ARG A 330 -23.27 -13.99 -27.16
C ARG A 330 -24.49 -13.22 -26.69
N ALA A 331 -24.51 -12.75 -25.45
CA ALA A 331 -25.61 -11.96 -24.92
C ALA A 331 -25.77 -10.62 -25.66
N ILE A 332 -24.67 -10.00 -26.07
CA ILE A 332 -24.69 -8.78 -26.91
C ILE A 332 -25.30 -9.11 -28.29
N GLU A 333 -24.88 -10.19 -28.93
CA GLU A 333 -25.43 -10.63 -30.22
C GLU A 333 -26.95 -10.90 -30.12
N ASP A 334 -27.38 -11.60 -29.08
CA ASP A 334 -28.80 -11.89 -28.79
C ASP A 334 -29.59 -10.59 -28.56
N GLN A 335 -29.01 -9.59 -27.88
CA GLN A 335 -29.64 -8.28 -27.66
C GLN A 335 -29.76 -7.49 -28.97
N LEU A 336 -28.72 -7.50 -29.81
CA LEU A 336 -28.77 -6.88 -31.13
C LEU A 336 -29.76 -7.57 -32.07
N GLU A 337 -30.03 -8.86 -31.89
CA GLU A 337 -31.06 -9.60 -32.64
C GLU A 337 -32.49 -9.30 -32.17
N GLN A 338 -32.67 -8.88 -30.92
CA GLN A 338 -33.97 -8.45 -30.38
C GLN A 338 -34.41 -7.07 -30.88
N LEU A 339 -33.50 -6.25 -31.40
CA LEU A 339 -33.82 -4.94 -31.97
C LEU A 339 -34.70 -5.10 -33.22
N PRO A 340 -35.68 -4.18 -33.45
CA PRO A 340 -36.43 -4.14 -34.69
C PRO A 340 -35.50 -4.08 -35.91
N GLU A 341 -35.82 -4.83 -36.97
CA GLU A 341 -35.00 -4.86 -38.20
C GLU A 341 -34.75 -3.45 -38.76
N ASP A 342 -35.75 -2.58 -38.68
CA ASP A 342 -35.65 -1.22 -39.19
C ASP A 342 -34.63 -0.37 -38.41
N VAL A 343 -34.51 -0.55 -37.10
CA VAL A 343 -33.51 0.13 -36.26
C VAL A 343 -32.14 -0.49 -36.50
N ARG A 344 -32.05 -1.82 -36.49
CA ARG A 344 -30.80 -2.56 -36.71
C ARG A 344 -30.15 -2.23 -38.06
N TYR A 345 -30.96 -2.05 -39.10
CA TYR A 345 -30.49 -1.67 -40.45
C TYR A 345 -30.55 -0.17 -40.74
N ARG A 346 -30.83 0.67 -39.74
CA ARG A 346 -30.89 2.16 -39.86
C ARG A 346 -31.83 2.64 -40.97
N ARG A 347 -32.95 1.94 -41.13
CA ARG A 347 -33.96 2.21 -42.16
C ARG A 347 -35.04 3.15 -41.66
N HIS A 348 -35.54 2.90 -40.45
CA HIS A 348 -36.70 3.61 -39.91
C HIS A 348 -36.69 3.57 -38.38
N TYR A 349 -37.03 4.69 -37.74
CA TYR A 349 -37.08 4.83 -36.29
C TYR A 349 -38.44 5.36 -35.85
N ARG A 350 -39.17 4.55 -35.08
CA ARG A 350 -40.47 4.93 -34.51
C ARG A 350 -40.33 5.46 -33.10
N GLN A 351 -40.93 6.61 -32.81
CA GLN A 351 -40.89 7.25 -31.50
C GLN A 351 -41.35 6.31 -30.37
N SER A 352 -42.36 5.46 -30.60
CA SER A 352 -42.83 4.50 -29.61
C SER A 352 -41.84 3.37 -29.26
N GLU A 353 -40.92 3.04 -30.17
CA GLU A 353 -39.97 1.92 -30.04
C GLU A 353 -38.57 2.38 -29.61
N MET A 354 -38.21 3.64 -29.86
CA MET A 354 -36.88 4.22 -29.55
C MET A 354 -36.44 4.03 -28.09
N PRO A 355 -37.27 4.24 -27.04
CA PRO A 355 -36.81 4.09 -25.66
C PRO A 355 -36.35 2.68 -25.30
N GLU A 356 -37.04 1.66 -25.82
CA GLU A 356 -36.68 0.25 -25.58
C GLU A 356 -35.43 -0.14 -26.39
N CYS A 357 -35.29 0.39 -27.61
CA CYS A 357 -34.07 0.21 -28.42
C CYS A 357 -32.85 0.82 -27.73
N LEU A 358 -32.97 2.05 -27.22
CA LEU A 358 -31.89 2.74 -26.52
C LEU A 358 -31.48 2.00 -25.24
N ASP A 359 -32.44 1.52 -24.45
CA ASP A 359 -32.16 0.72 -23.25
C ASP A 359 -31.42 -0.59 -23.60
N THR A 360 -31.86 -1.28 -24.65
CA THR A 360 -31.24 -2.53 -25.12
C THR A 360 -29.80 -2.29 -25.59
N LEU A 361 -29.57 -1.25 -26.39
CA LEU A 361 -28.23 -0.88 -26.87
C LEU A 361 -27.31 -0.41 -25.74
N THR A 362 -27.85 0.33 -24.77
CA THR A 362 -27.06 0.78 -23.60
C THR A 362 -26.61 -0.41 -22.77
N ARG A 363 -27.49 -1.39 -22.53
CA ARG A 363 -27.15 -2.64 -21.85
C ARG A 363 -26.11 -3.46 -22.62
N ALA A 364 -26.24 -3.54 -23.95
CA ALA A 364 -25.27 -4.20 -24.81
C ALA A 364 -23.89 -3.54 -24.73
N ARG A 365 -23.82 -2.20 -24.70
CA ARG A 365 -22.57 -1.46 -24.53
C ARG A 365 -21.93 -1.70 -23.17
N GLU A 366 -22.70 -1.67 -22.09
CA GLU A 366 -22.19 -1.99 -20.75
C GLU A 366 -21.62 -3.40 -20.67
N GLU A 367 -22.26 -4.36 -21.34
CA GLU A 367 -21.75 -5.73 -21.43
C GLU A 367 -20.48 -5.81 -22.29
N LEU A 368 -20.39 -5.05 -23.39
CA LEU A 368 -19.18 -4.96 -24.21
C LEU A 368 -17.99 -4.39 -23.41
N GLU A 369 -18.21 -3.39 -22.57
CA GLU A 369 -17.19 -2.84 -21.67
C GLU A 369 -16.68 -3.92 -20.70
N ARG A 370 -17.59 -4.67 -20.04
CA ARG A 370 -17.21 -5.78 -19.14
C ARG A 370 -16.42 -6.87 -19.85
N VAL A 371 -16.88 -7.31 -21.02
CA VAL A 371 -16.18 -8.30 -21.85
C VAL A 371 -14.79 -7.78 -22.23
N THR A 372 -14.67 -6.51 -22.60
CA THR A 372 -13.39 -5.90 -22.96
C THR A 372 -12.41 -5.96 -21.79
N ASP A 373 -12.86 -5.64 -20.58
CA ASP A 373 -12.03 -5.72 -19.36
C ASP A 373 -11.57 -7.16 -19.07
N LEU A 374 -12.45 -8.15 -19.25
CA LEU A 374 -12.10 -9.57 -19.07
C LEU A 374 -11.05 -10.03 -20.10
N VAL A 375 -11.24 -9.70 -21.38
CA VAL A 375 -10.29 -10.03 -22.45
C VAL A 375 -8.93 -9.39 -22.18
N VAL A 376 -8.89 -8.11 -21.81
CA VAL A 376 -7.66 -7.41 -21.45
C VAL A 376 -6.97 -8.07 -20.25
N SER A 377 -7.73 -8.46 -19.21
CA SER A 377 -7.16 -9.17 -18.06
C SER A 377 -6.51 -10.51 -18.45
N MET A 378 -7.06 -11.22 -19.44
CA MET A 378 -6.46 -12.47 -19.93
C MET A 378 -5.21 -12.19 -20.76
N GLU A 379 -5.20 -11.15 -21.60
CA GLU A 379 -4.02 -10.73 -22.36
C GLU A 379 -2.87 -10.25 -21.45
N ASP A 380 -3.19 -9.55 -20.37
CA ASP A 380 -2.21 -9.11 -19.36
C ASP A 380 -1.59 -10.31 -18.65
N GLU A 381 -2.40 -11.31 -18.27
CA GLU A 381 -1.89 -12.53 -17.65
C GLU A 381 -1.01 -13.32 -18.62
N ARG A 382 -1.38 -13.39 -19.90
CA ARG A 382 -0.53 -13.98 -20.95
C ARG A 382 0.82 -13.26 -21.01
N THR A 383 0.79 -11.93 -21.07
CA THR A 383 2.01 -11.11 -21.17
C THR A 383 2.91 -11.29 -19.95
N ARG A 384 2.32 -11.40 -18.75
CA ARG A 384 3.05 -11.68 -17.51
C ARG A 384 3.72 -13.05 -17.55
N LEU A 385 3.01 -14.10 -17.94
CA LEU A 385 3.56 -15.47 -18.02
C LEU A 385 4.66 -15.59 -19.08
N ASP A 386 4.49 -14.96 -20.25
CA ASP A 386 5.54 -14.87 -21.27
C ASP A 386 6.80 -14.16 -20.74
N GLY A 387 6.62 -13.10 -19.94
CA GLY A 387 7.72 -12.41 -19.25
C GLY A 387 8.47 -13.31 -18.27
N LEU A 388 7.74 -14.00 -17.39
CA LEU A 388 8.32 -14.94 -16.42
C LEU A 388 9.07 -16.09 -17.10
N ARG A 389 8.50 -16.63 -18.19
CA ARG A 389 9.15 -17.66 -18.99
C ARG A 389 10.47 -17.15 -19.58
N THR A 390 10.46 -15.96 -20.18
CA THR A 390 11.66 -15.37 -20.79
C THR A 390 12.76 -15.18 -19.75
N GLU A 391 12.41 -14.66 -18.57
CA GLU A 391 13.37 -14.49 -17.45
C GLU A 391 13.96 -15.83 -16.98
N LEU A 392 13.11 -16.85 -16.87
CA LEU A 392 13.53 -18.20 -16.50
C LEU A 392 14.49 -18.79 -17.53
N ASP A 393 14.14 -18.75 -18.82
CA ASP A 393 14.93 -19.30 -19.93
C ASP A 393 16.30 -18.59 -20.05
N GLU A 394 16.33 -17.27 -19.98
CA GLU A 394 17.57 -16.47 -20.01
C GLU A 394 18.47 -16.81 -18.82
N THR A 395 17.90 -16.94 -17.62
CA THR A 395 18.67 -17.25 -16.42
C THR A 395 19.16 -18.70 -16.42
N ILE A 396 18.36 -19.66 -16.87
CA ILE A 396 18.78 -21.05 -17.04
C ILE A 396 19.96 -21.12 -18.01
N THR A 397 19.88 -20.38 -19.12
CA THR A 397 20.97 -20.29 -20.10
C THR A 397 22.24 -19.73 -19.45
N ARG A 398 22.12 -18.63 -18.69
CA ARG A 398 23.24 -18.07 -17.91
C ARG A 398 23.84 -19.06 -16.91
N ILE A 399 23.00 -19.83 -16.20
CA ILE A 399 23.47 -20.85 -15.26
C ILE A 399 24.27 -21.92 -16.01
N LYS A 400 23.74 -22.44 -17.13
CA LYS A 400 24.36 -23.50 -17.93
C LYS A 400 25.66 -23.07 -18.60
N ASP A 401 25.68 -21.87 -19.18
CA ASP A 401 26.74 -21.44 -20.08
C ASP A 401 27.82 -20.59 -19.39
N GLU A 402 27.47 -19.88 -18.30
CA GLU A 402 28.39 -18.96 -17.64
C GLU A 402 28.78 -19.41 -16.22
N MET A 403 27.82 -19.87 -15.41
CA MET A 403 28.05 -20.09 -13.97
C MET A 403 28.55 -21.51 -13.64
N LEU A 404 27.96 -22.55 -14.22
CA LEU A 404 28.35 -23.93 -13.96
C LEU A 404 29.73 -24.31 -14.53
N PRO A 405 30.10 -23.94 -15.78
CA PRO A 405 31.37 -24.36 -16.37
C PRO A 405 32.64 -24.04 -15.56
N PRO A 406 32.82 -22.84 -14.96
CA PRO A 406 33.99 -22.57 -14.13
C PRO A 406 34.01 -23.42 -12.86
N LEU A 407 32.85 -23.72 -12.25
CA LEU A 407 32.77 -24.62 -11.10
C LEU A 407 33.08 -26.07 -11.50
N THR A 408 32.61 -26.53 -12.66
CA THR A 408 32.95 -27.84 -13.21
C THR A 408 34.46 -27.99 -13.40
N ALA A 409 35.12 -26.97 -13.95
CA ALA A 409 36.57 -26.96 -14.15
C ALA A 409 37.35 -26.93 -12.81
N ALA A 410 36.81 -26.29 -11.78
CA ALA A 410 37.41 -26.23 -10.45
C ALA A 410 37.17 -27.49 -9.61
N ARG A 411 36.17 -28.31 -9.95
CA ARG A 411 35.73 -29.51 -9.19
C ARG A 411 36.90 -30.41 -8.76
N GLU A 412 37.81 -30.76 -9.66
CA GLU A 412 38.95 -31.67 -9.36
C GLU A 412 39.92 -31.11 -8.30
N ARG A 413 39.90 -29.79 -8.06
CA ARG A 413 40.77 -29.10 -7.11
C ARG A 413 40.09 -28.80 -5.78
N MET A 414 38.76 -28.89 -5.73
CA MET A 414 37.95 -28.67 -4.53
C MET A 414 38.22 -29.74 -3.46
N LEU A 415 37.93 -29.43 -2.20
CA LEU A 415 37.92 -30.42 -1.13
C LEU A 415 36.79 -31.47 -1.35
N PRO A 416 36.95 -32.72 -0.88
CA PRO A 416 35.95 -33.77 -1.07
C PRO A 416 34.53 -33.39 -0.59
N GLU A 417 34.45 -32.66 0.52
CA GLU A 417 33.18 -32.22 1.09
C GLU A 417 32.48 -31.18 0.18
N LEU A 418 33.26 -30.33 -0.50
CA LEU A 418 32.75 -29.34 -1.45
C LEU A 418 32.43 -29.98 -2.81
N GLN A 419 33.21 -30.98 -3.24
CA GLN A 419 32.90 -31.80 -4.43
C GLN A 419 31.53 -32.46 -4.31
N GLN A 420 31.25 -33.10 -3.17
CA GLN A 420 29.95 -33.75 -2.94
C GLN A 420 28.78 -32.74 -2.95
N ARG A 421 28.97 -31.54 -2.39
CA ARG A 421 27.97 -30.47 -2.44
C ARG A 421 27.73 -29.98 -3.87
N TYR A 422 28.79 -29.78 -4.65
CA TYR A 422 28.69 -29.39 -6.04
C TYR A 422 27.99 -30.47 -6.88
N ASP A 423 28.36 -31.75 -6.73
CA ASP A 423 27.75 -32.86 -7.48
C ASP A 423 26.25 -32.98 -7.17
N SER A 424 25.87 -32.87 -5.89
CA SER A 424 24.46 -32.91 -5.49
C SER A 424 23.67 -31.75 -6.09
N LEU A 425 24.28 -30.56 -6.17
CA LEU A 425 23.67 -29.38 -6.80
C LEU A 425 23.57 -29.55 -8.32
N TYR A 426 24.60 -30.10 -8.97
CA TYR A 426 24.61 -30.34 -10.41
C TYR A 426 23.54 -31.34 -10.83
N ASP A 427 23.41 -32.46 -10.10
CA ASP A 427 22.39 -33.48 -10.34
C ASP A 427 20.98 -32.91 -10.14
N ALA A 428 20.76 -32.16 -9.05
CA ALA A 428 19.48 -31.50 -8.79
C ALA A 428 19.13 -30.47 -9.88
N LEU A 429 20.11 -29.72 -10.39
CA LEU A 429 19.91 -28.79 -11.49
C LEU A 429 19.56 -29.51 -12.80
N ALA A 430 20.23 -30.62 -13.11
CA ALA A 430 19.96 -31.39 -14.31
C ALA A 430 18.52 -31.95 -14.32
N GLU A 431 18.07 -32.53 -13.20
CA GLU A 431 16.70 -33.03 -13.04
C GLU A 431 15.67 -31.89 -13.16
N GLN A 432 15.94 -30.73 -12.56
CA GLN A 432 15.05 -29.57 -12.66
C GLN A 432 15.02 -28.97 -14.06
N PHE A 433 16.14 -28.93 -14.79
CA PHE A 433 16.14 -28.44 -16.18
C PHE A 433 15.31 -29.34 -17.12
N GLU A 434 15.28 -30.65 -16.90
CA GLU A 434 14.39 -31.54 -17.64
C GLU A 434 12.92 -31.30 -17.28
N ALA A 435 12.61 -31.11 -15.99
CA ALA A 435 11.27 -30.80 -15.53
C ALA A 435 10.75 -29.45 -16.08
N LEU A 436 11.64 -28.46 -16.23
CA LEU A 436 11.31 -27.13 -16.75
C LEU A 436 11.18 -27.06 -18.28
N ALA A 437 11.48 -28.14 -19.01
CA ALA A 437 11.38 -28.18 -20.46
C ALA A 437 9.93 -28.30 -20.98
N ASP A 438 8.99 -28.79 -20.16
CA ASP A 438 7.57 -28.92 -20.52
C ASP A 438 6.74 -27.72 -20.02
N MET A 439 6.47 -26.77 -20.90
CA MET A 439 5.75 -25.52 -20.59
C MET A 439 4.41 -25.73 -19.85
N GLY A 440 3.70 -26.82 -20.13
CA GLY A 440 2.39 -27.07 -19.53
C GLY A 440 2.44 -27.52 -18.06
N GLN A 441 3.60 -28.00 -17.60
CA GLN A 441 3.80 -28.50 -16.24
C GLN A 441 4.53 -27.49 -15.33
N VAL A 442 5.11 -26.44 -15.91
CA VAL A 442 5.91 -25.46 -15.16
C VAL A 442 5.02 -24.46 -14.44
N ASP A 443 5.17 -24.41 -13.12
CA ASP A 443 4.71 -23.30 -12.30
C ASP A 443 5.75 -22.15 -12.38
N TYR A 444 5.61 -21.31 -13.40
CA TYR A 444 6.50 -20.17 -13.65
C TYR A 444 6.62 -19.19 -12.48
N ASP A 445 5.55 -18.98 -11.72
CA ASP A 445 5.59 -18.11 -10.53
C ASP A 445 6.53 -18.68 -9.48
N ARG A 446 6.39 -19.98 -9.20
CA ARG A 446 7.27 -20.65 -8.25
C ARG A 446 8.70 -20.81 -8.77
N ALA A 447 8.85 -21.10 -10.06
CA ALA A 447 10.15 -21.29 -10.69
C ALA A 447 11.00 -20.01 -10.63
N VAL A 448 10.43 -18.86 -11.00
CA VAL A 448 11.14 -17.58 -11.03
C VAL A 448 11.29 -16.97 -9.63
N ASN A 449 10.24 -17.01 -8.79
CA ASN A 449 10.28 -16.28 -7.52
C ASN A 449 10.88 -17.08 -6.35
N GLU A 450 10.82 -18.42 -6.38
CA GLU A 450 11.33 -19.25 -5.27
C GLU A 450 12.58 -20.05 -5.68
N TRP A 451 12.44 -20.87 -6.72
CA TRP A 451 13.46 -21.87 -7.07
C TRP A 451 14.73 -21.22 -7.65
N LEU A 452 14.60 -20.30 -8.59
CA LEU A 452 15.72 -19.67 -9.27
C LEU A 452 16.60 -18.83 -8.33
N PRO A 453 16.05 -17.97 -7.44
CA PRO A 453 16.84 -17.26 -6.43
C PRO A 453 17.53 -18.20 -5.44
N ALA A 454 16.85 -19.26 -5.00
CA ALA A 454 17.44 -20.26 -4.11
C ALA A 454 18.62 -20.98 -4.78
N THR A 455 18.47 -21.34 -6.04
CA THR A 455 19.48 -22.01 -6.86
C THR A 455 20.69 -21.10 -7.09
N LEU A 456 20.48 -19.86 -7.50
CA LEU A 456 21.55 -18.87 -7.67
C LEU A 456 22.36 -18.69 -6.38
N ARG A 457 21.68 -18.60 -5.23
CA ARG A 457 22.34 -18.53 -3.92
C ARG A 457 23.19 -19.77 -3.64
N GLN A 458 22.70 -20.97 -3.92
CA GLN A 458 23.47 -22.19 -3.71
C GLN A 458 24.71 -22.26 -4.61
N ILE A 459 24.61 -21.82 -5.87
CA ILE A 459 25.76 -21.72 -6.78
C ILE A 459 26.79 -20.72 -6.23
N GLU A 460 26.35 -19.54 -5.81
CA GLU A 460 27.21 -18.53 -5.19
C GLU A 460 27.89 -19.04 -3.91
N GLU A 461 27.17 -19.78 -3.05
CA GLU A 461 27.73 -20.38 -1.84
C GLU A 461 28.85 -21.38 -2.15
N VAL A 462 28.68 -22.21 -3.17
CA VAL A 462 29.72 -23.16 -3.61
C VAL A 462 30.92 -22.41 -4.18
N GLN A 463 30.69 -21.36 -4.97
CA GLN A 463 31.77 -20.52 -5.51
C GLN A 463 32.56 -19.83 -4.39
N GLN A 464 31.88 -19.18 -3.45
CA GLN A 464 32.51 -18.50 -2.32
C GLN A 464 33.27 -19.48 -1.41
N ALA A 465 32.73 -20.68 -1.19
CA ALA A 465 33.43 -21.72 -0.44
C ALA A 465 34.72 -22.15 -1.14
N CYS A 466 34.70 -22.34 -2.46
CA CYS A 466 35.89 -22.67 -3.24
C CYS A 466 36.95 -21.56 -3.15
N GLU A 467 36.55 -20.30 -3.27
CA GLU A 467 37.46 -19.15 -3.12
C GLU A 467 38.03 -19.05 -1.69
N SER A 468 37.20 -19.30 -0.68
CA SER A 468 37.62 -19.29 0.73
C SER A 468 38.66 -20.38 1.01
N ASP A 469 38.44 -21.60 0.52
CA ASP A 469 39.39 -22.70 0.64
C ASP A 469 40.73 -22.36 -0.02
N LEU A 470 40.70 -21.81 -1.24
CA LEU A 470 41.91 -21.36 -1.93
C LEU A 470 42.70 -20.34 -1.10
N GLN A 471 42.02 -19.33 -0.53
CA GLN A 471 42.65 -18.32 0.32
C GLN A 471 43.21 -18.92 1.61
N HIS A 472 42.45 -19.80 2.27
CA HIS A 472 42.84 -20.47 3.49
C HIS A 472 44.12 -21.29 3.29
N TYR A 473 44.15 -22.15 2.28
CA TYR A 473 45.32 -22.97 1.99
C TYR A 473 46.52 -22.17 1.45
N ALA A 474 46.29 -21.10 0.69
CA ALA A 474 47.38 -20.19 0.28
C ALA A 474 48.02 -19.48 1.47
N ARG A 475 47.25 -19.15 2.52
CA ARG A 475 47.77 -18.62 3.77
C ARG A 475 48.51 -19.68 4.57
N MET A 476 47.89 -20.84 4.80
CA MET A 476 48.54 -21.95 5.51
C MET A 476 49.85 -22.38 4.86
N ARG A 477 49.91 -22.37 3.53
CA ARG A 477 51.13 -22.65 2.76
C ARG A 477 52.26 -21.71 3.17
N ARG A 478 52.03 -20.40 3.10
CA ARG A 478 53.03 -19.38 3.44
C ARG A 478 53.53 -19.52 4.88
N GLU A 479 52.60 -19.73 5.82
CA GLU A 479 52.91 -19.88 7.24
C GLU A 479 53.75 -21.15 7.50
N THR A 480 53.34 -22.29 6.93
CA THR A 480 54.00 -23.59 7.12
C THR A 480 55.39 -23.62 6.49
N VAL A 481 55.53 -23.13 5.25
CA VAL A 481 56.84 -23.00 4.58
C VAL A 481 57.78 -22.13 5.42
N THR A 482 57.32 -20.95 5.85
CA THR A 482 58.12 -20.06 6.70
C THR A 482 58.53 -20.71 8.02
N ARG A 483 57.65 -21.52 8.63
CA ARG A 483 57.93 -22.21 9.89
C ARG A 483 59.01 -23.28 9.71
N ILE A 484 58.88 -24.13 8.69
CA ILE A 484 59.88 -25.17 8.38
C ILE A 484 61.20 -24.55 7.96
N ASP A 485 61.20 -23.48 7.17
CA ASP A 485 62.43 -22.76 6.77
C ASP A 485 63.18 -22.20 7.98
N LYS A 486 62.45 -21.68 8.98
CA LYS A 486 63.05 -21.23 10.25
C LYS A 486 63.62 -22.41 11.05
N ALA A 487 62.92 -23.54 11.11
CA ALA A 487 63.42 -24.75 11.77
C ALA A 487 64.70 -25.25 11.10
N TRP A 488 64.72 -25.33 9.77
CA TRP A 488 65.87 -25.71 8.97
C TRP A 488 67.05 -24.75 9.19
N ALA A 489 66.83 -23.43 9.13
CA ALA A 489 67.87 -22.44 9.38
C ALA A 489 68.46 -22.54 10.80
N ARG A 490 67.65 -22.86 11.81
CA ARG A 490 68.15 -23.14 13.17
C ARG A 490 69.07 -24.36 13.20
N LEU A 491 68.71 -25.42 12.48
CA LEU A 491 69.52 -26.63 12.37
C LEU A 491 70.84 -26.36 11.61
N THR A 492 70.81 -25.68 10.47
CA THR A 492 72.02 -25.37 9.67
C THR A 492 73.04 -24.55 10.47
N ARG A 493 72.60 -23.63 11.34
CA ARG A 493 73.49 -22.84 12.21
C ARG A 493 74.31 -23.70 13.19
N LEU A 494 73.86 -24.91 13.51
CA LEU A 494 74.61 -25.82 14.37
C LEU A 494 75.72 -26.58 13.64
N ASP A 495 75.93 -26.32 12.35
CA ASP A 495 76.87 -27.06 11.50
C ASP A 495 76.69 -28.58 11.66
N PRO A 496 75.53 -29.12 11.22
CA PRO A 496 75.14 -30.49 11.50
C PRO A 496 75.95 -31.54 10.71
N VAL A 497 76.83 -31.10 9.79
CA VAL A 497 77.73 -31.94 8.98
C VAL A 497 79.07 -32.18 9.69
N ALA A 498 79.42 -31.35 10.68
CA ALA A 498 80.62 -31.56 11.48
C ALA A 498 80.53 -32.86 12.30
N GLN A 499 81.53 -33.73 12.14
CA GLN A 499 81.64 -34.99 12.89
C GLN A 499 82.13 -34.75 14.33
N PRO A 500 81.62 -35.51 15.31
CA PRO A 500 80.52 -36.48 15.23
C PRO A 500 79.14 -35.83 14.96
N GLY A 501 78.38 -36.41 14.03
CA GLY A 501 77.07 -35.90 13.57
C GLY A 501 75.85 -36.57 14.23
N PRO A 502 74.62 -36.19 13.84
CA PRO A 502 73.39 -36.86 14.28
C PRO A 502 73.24 -38.28 13.69
N ASP A 503 72.31 -39.08 14.21
CA ASP A 503 72.08 -40.45 13.73
C ASP A 503 71.39 -40.48 12.36
N GLU A 504 70.49 -39.53 12.11
CA GLU A 504 69.83 -39.36 10.82
C GLU A 504 70.70 -38.54 9.85
N SER A 505 70.74 -38.95 8.58
CA SER A 505 71.46 -38.22 7.54
C SER A 505 70.79 -36.89 7.22
N VAL A 506 71.51 -35.79 7.47
CA VAL A 506 71.08 -34.42 7.18
C VAL A 506 70.87 -34.20 5.67
N GLU A 507 71.64 -34.87 4.81
CA GLU A 507 71.48 -34.80 3.35
C GLU A 507 70.17 -35.45 2.90
N SER A 508 69.78 -36.57 3.52
CA SER A 508 68.49 -37.21 3.23
C SER A 508 67.32 -36.31 3.62
N LEU A 509 67.42 -35.65 4.79
CA LEU A 509 66.39 -34.72 5.25
C LEU A 509 66.30 -33.45 4.38
N ALA A 510 67.44 -32.96 3.86
CA ALA A 510 67.46 -31.85 2.91
C ALA A 510 66.75 -32.19 1.59
N ASN A 511 67.00 -33.38 1.04
CA ASN A 511 66.31 -33.85 -0.15
C ASN A 511 64.79 -34.00 0.07
N ASP A 512 64.38 -34.58 1.20
CA ASP A 512 62.96 -34.71 1.55
C ASP A 512 62.27 -33.34 1.66
N LEU A 513 62.97 -32.34 2.20
CA LEU A 513 62.49 -30.96 2.31
C LEU A 513 62.32 -30.31 0.93
N ASP A 514 63.26 -30.49 0.02
CA ASP A 514 63.19 -29.92 -1.33
C ASP A 514 62.10 -30.60 -2.19
N ILE A 515 61.95 -31.92 -2.07
CA ILE A 515 60.84 -32.65 -2.69
C ILE A 515 59.50 -32.09 -2.19
N TRP A 516 59.35 -31.94 -0.88
CA TRP A 516 58.13 -31.38 -0.29
C TRP A 516 57.85 -29.95 -0.76
N ARG A 517 58.87 -29.07 -0.84
CA ARG A 517 58.71 -27.69 -1.35
C ARG A 517 58.20 -27.67 -2.78
N ASN A 518 58.80 -28.49 -3.66
CA ASN A 518 58.40 -28.57 -5.07
C ASN A 518 56.96 -29.06 -5.23
N GLU A 519 56.53 -30.04 -4.43
CA GLU A 519 55.16 -30.54 -4.45
C GLU A 519 54.17 -29.49 -3.93
N VAL A 520 54.51 -28.76 -2.87
CA VAL A 520 53.69 -27.66 -2.33
C VAL A 520 53.53 -26.52 -3.34
N GLU A 521 54.57 -26.21 -4.12
CA GLU A 521 54.51 -25.20 -5.17
C GLU A 521 53.70 -25.67 -6.39
N ARG A 522 53.92 -26.91 -6.84
CA ARG A 522 53.17 -27.51 -7.96
C ARG A 522 51.66 -27.56 -7.69
N HIS A 523 51.27 -27.76 -6.43
CA HIS A 523 49.89 -27.85 -6.01
C HIS A 523 49.36 -26.55 -5.37
N ALA A 524 49.97 -25.40 -5.67
CA ALA A 524 49.64 -24.10 -5.09
C ALA A 524 48.15 -23.70 -5.15
N GLU A 525 47.44 -24.15 -6.19
CA GLU A 525 46.01 -23.87 -6.45
C GLU A 525 45.10 -25.09 -6.21
N ASN A 526 45.61 -26.12 -5.52
CA ASN A 526 44.85 -27.34 -5.23
C ASN A 526 44.74 -27.56 -3.71
N PRO A 527 43.69 -27.00 -3.06
CA PRO A 527 43.39 -27.20 -1.64
C PRO A 527 43.42 -28.66 -1.19
N ALA A 528 42.86 -29.58 -1.98
CA ALA A 528 42.81 -31.01 -1.63
C ALA A 528 44.21 -31.62 -1.52
N ALA A 529 45.10 -31.33 -2.48
CA ALA A 529 46.50 -31.77 -2.42
C ALA A 529 47.28 -31.07 -1.29
N LEU A 530 46.99 -29.79 -1.01
CA LEU A 530 47.65 -29.03 0.05
C LEU A 530 47.27 -29.51 1.45
N ARG A 531 46.07 -30.05 1.67
CA ARG A 531 45.61 -30.58 2.97
C ARG A 531 46.59 -31.59 3.56
N ASP A 532 47.01 -32.57 2.77
CA ASP A 532 47.94 -33.61 3.24
C ASP A 532 49.40 -33.13 3.29
N LEU A 533 49.81 -32.30 2.32
CA LEU A 533 51.16 -31.76 2.22
C LEU A 533 51.49 -30.80 3.38
N LEU A 534 50.57 -29.89 3.73
CA LEU A 534 50.74 -28.90 4.78
C LEU A 534 50.37 -29.43 6.18
N GLY A 535 49.56 -30.48 6.26
CA GLY A 535 49.22 -31.15 7.50
C GLY A 535 50.27 -32.17 7.92
N ARG A 536 50.06 -33.43 7.54
CA ARG A 536 50.83 -34.57 8.04
C ARG A 536 52.29 -34.56 7.59
N ARG A 537 52.57 -34.29 6.31
CA ARG A 537 53.95 -34.31 5.78
C ARG A 537 54.80 -33.17 6.34
N ALA A 538 54.29 -31.95 6.33
CA ALA A 538 54.96 -30.81 6.96
C ALA A 538 55.23 -31.05 8.45
N GLY A 539 54.26 -31.55 9.21
CA GLY A 539 54.45 -31.88 10.63
C GLY A 539 55.52 -32.96 10.86
N THR A 540 55.59 -33.97 9.99
CA THR A 540 56.62 -35.03 10.08
C THR A 540 58.02 -34.48 9.79
N LEU A 541 58.16 -33.60 8.77
CA LEU A 541 59.43 -32.95 8.46
C LEU A 541 59.89 -32.04 9.60
N GLU A 542 58.98 -31.24 10.16
CA GLU A 542 59.28 -30.35 11.27
C GLU A 542 59.75 -31.13 12.51
N GLN A 543 59.06 -32.23 12.86
CA GLN A 543 59.47 -33.11 13.96
C GLN A 543 60.86 -33.73 13.75
N ARG A 544 61.18 -34.15 12.52
CA ARG A 544 62.51 -34.68 12.18
C ARG A 544 63.60 -33.61 12.31
N ILE A 545 63.37 -32.41 11.78
CA ILE A 545 64.29 -31.28 11.89
C ILE A 545 64.55 -30.92 13.36
N GLU A 546 63.49 -30.83 14.17
CA GLU A 546 63.62 -30.51 15.59
C GLU A 546 64.26 -31.66 16.39
N GLY A 547 64.02 -32.92 16.03
CA GLY A 547 64.68 -34.09 16.63
C GLY A 547 66.19 -34.06 16.43
N ILE A 548 66.65 -33.83 15.20
CA ILE A 548 68.08 -33.69 14.89
C ILE A 548 68.68 -32.49 15.63
N TYR A 549 67.98 -31.36 15.66
CA TYR A 549 68.44 -30.17 16.40
C TYR A 549 68.72 -30.48 17.87
N HIS A 550 67.78 -31.13 18.57
CA HIS A 550 67.95 -31.51 19.97
C HIS A 550 69.09 -32.51 20.15
N GLN A 551 69.18 -33.51 19.27
CA GLN A 551 70.25 -34.50 19.30
C GLN A 551 71.64 -33.85 19.20
N ILE A 552 71.82 -32.86 18.34
CA ILE A 552 73.10 -32.15 18.19
C ILE A 552 73.41 -31.32 19.44
N VAL A 553 72.46 -30.53 19.92
CA VAL A 553 72.67 -29.67 21.09
C VAL A 553 72.99 -30.48 22.34
N GLU A 554 72.21 -31.52 22.62
CA GLU A 554 72.41 -32.37 23.79
C GLU A 554 73.64 -33.27 23.64
N GLY A 555 73.83 -33.88 22.48
CA GLY A 555 74.98 -34.74 22.19
C GLY A 555 76.31 -34.00 22.34
N ARG A 556 76.44 -32.79 21.77
CA ARG A 556 77.66 -31.99 21.89
C ARG A 556 77.90 -31.49 23.32
N ARG A 557 76.86 -31.11 24.05
CA ARG A 557 76.97 -30.74 25.48
C ARG A 557 77.44 -31.90 26.34
N ASN A 558 76.90 -33.11 26.10
CA ASN A 558 77.29 -34.31 26.81
C ASN A 558 78.74 -34.70 26.50
N LEU A 559 79.16 -34.62 25.24
CA LEU A 559 80.56 -34.87 24.84
C LEU A 559 81.53 -33.89 25.51
N ASP A 560 81.24 -32.59 25.52
CA ASP A 560 82.09 -31.59 26.19
C ASP A 560 82.19 -31.85 27.70
N ALA A 561 81.08 -32.25 28.34
CA ALA A 561 81.08 -32.62 29.76
C ALA A 561 81.94 -33.87 30.03
N LEU A 562 81.81 -34.92 29.19
CA LEU A 562 82.59 -36.15 29.30
C LEU A 562 84.08 -35.91 29.01
N ASP A 563 84.42 -35.11 28.01
CA ASP A 563 85.81 -34.76 27.66
C ASP A 563 86.49 -34.02 28.82
N LYS A 564 85.80 -33.06 29.45
CA LYS A 564 86.31 -32.38 30.65
C LYS A 564 86.59 -33.33 31.81
N GLN A 565 85.70 -34.31 32.04
CA GLN A 565 85.90 -35.31 33.08
C GLN A 565 87.06 -36.25 32.73
N TYR A 566 87.10 -36.73 31.50
CA TYR A 566 88.16 -37.59 30.98
C TYR A 566 89.54 -36.95 31.11
N ARG A 567 89.71 -35.71 30.65
CA ARG A 567 91.00 -34.99 30.76
C ARG A 567 91.48 -34.83 32.19
N ARG A 568 90.57 -34.60 33.14
CA ARG A 568 90.90 -34.49 34.57
C ARG A 568 91.46 -35.80 35.12
N VAL A 569 90.76 -36.91 34.87
CA VAL A 569 91.19 -38.25 35.30
C VAL A 569 92.51 -38.63 34.61
N LEU A 570 92.63 -38.37 33.31
CA LEU A 570 93.83 -38.63 32.53
C LEU A 570 95.04 -37.85 33.09
N GLN A 571 94.88 -36.58 33.47
CA GLN A 571 95.97 -35.82 34.09
C GLN A 571 96.39 -36.40 35.43
N SER A 572 95.44 -36.81 36.28
CA SER A 572 95.73 -37.46 37.56
C SER A 572 96.46 -38.80 37.36
N GLY A 573 95.98 -39.64 36.45
CA GLY A 573 96.62 -40.91 36.08
C GLY A 573 98.03 -40.72 35.52
N ARG A 574 98.28 -39.71 34.67
CA ARG A 574 99.64 -39.37 34.19
C ARG A 574 100.59 -39.03 35.33
N ASN A 575 100.14 -38.23 36.30
CA ASN A 575 100.96 -37.86 37.46
C ASN A 575 101.33 -39.08 38.31
N LEU A 576 100.38 -39.99 38.55
CA LEU A 576 100.63 -41.24 39.28
C LEU A 576 101.57 -42.18 38.53
N ARG A 577 101.38 -42.36 37.22
CA ARG A 577 102.28 -43.14 36.35
C ARG A 577 103.71 -42.62 36.40
N ASN A 578 103.89 -41.30 36.33
CA ASN A 578 105.22 -40.69 36.42
C ASN A 578 105.86 -40.90 37.80
N ARG A 579 105.11 -40.76 38.89
CA ARG A 579 105.62 -41.04 40.25
C ARG A 579 106.03 -42.49 40.44
N VAL A 580 105.24 -43.44 39.93
CA VAL A 580 105.59 -44.87 39.92
C VAL A 580 106.93 -45.08 39.19
N ARG A 581 107.10 -44.50 38.01
CA ARG A 581 108.34 -44.60 37.22
C ARG A 581 109.53 -43.94 37.91
N GLU A 582 109.32 -42.80 38.56
CA GLU A 582 110.34 -42.11 39.36
C GLU A 582 110.80 -42.99 40.52
N MET A 583 109.86 -43.59 41.28
CA MET A 583 110.21 -44.54 42.35
C MET A 583 110.93 -45.80 41.85
N GLN A 584 110.63 -46.27 40.65
CA GLN A 584 111.37 -47.38 40.05
C GLN A 584 112.81 -46.99 39.69
N ARG A 585 113.02 -45.74 39.22
CA ARG A 585 114.32 -45.25 38.78
C ARG A 585 115.24 -44.87 39.94
N ASP A 586 114.70 -44.19 40.95
CA ASP A 586 115.46 -43.57 42.04
C ASP A 586 115.50 -44.42 43.32
N ASN A 587 115.56 -45.74 43.15
CA ASN A 587 115.58 -46.71 44.23
C ASN A 587 116.96 -47.40 44.36
N PRO A 588 117.52 -47.55 45.58
CA PRO A 588 118.76 -48.30 45.82
C PRO A 588 118.69 -49.80 45.44
N TRP A 589 117.50 -50.40 45.32
CA TRP A 589 117.28 -51.81 44.97
C TRP A 589 117.02 -52.03 43.47
N LYS A 590 118.03 -51.74 42.64
CA LYS A 590 117.90 -51.72 41.16
C LYS A 590 117.56 -53.07 40.51
N GLY A 591 117.78 -54.18 41.21
CA GLY A 591 117.48 -55.52 40.69
C GLY A 591 115.99 -55.89 40.72
N ILE A 592 115.18 -55.21 41.55
CA ILE A 592 113.78 -55.58 41.77
C ILE A 592 112.90 -55.07 40.62
N GLY A 593 112.31 -56.00 39.87
CA GLY A 593 111.30 -55.69 38.87
C GLY A 593 109.93 -55.44 39.49
N TRP A 594 109.28 -54.34 39.12
CA TRP A 594 107.90 -54.04 39.50
C TRP A 594 107.03 -54.19 38.25
N ASP A 595 106.07 -55.11 38.27
CA ASP A 595 105.20 -55.40 37.13
C ASP A 595 104.18 -54.27 36.89
N THR A 596 104.46 -53.40 35.92
CA THR A 596 103.58 -52.28 35.51
C THR A 596 102.75 -52.57 34.25
N ASP A 597 103.06 -53.65 33.53
CA ASP A 597 102.46 -54.02 32.26
C ASP A 597 100.92 -54.10 32.28
N PRO A 598 100.25 -54.68 33.30
CA PRO A 598 98.78 -54.74 33.30
C PRO A 598 98.12 -53.37 33.44
N VAL A 599 98.75 -52.41 34.12
CA VAL A 599 98.22 -51.06 34.29
C VAL A 599 98.55 -50.18 33.08
N ASP A 600 99.73 -50.36 32.49
CA ASP A 600 100.12 -49.70 31.23
C ASP A 600 99.21 -50.13 30.05
N ALA A 601 98.77 -51.39 29.98
CA ALA A 601 97.83 -51.85 28.96
C ALA A 601 96.44 -51.17 29.06
N ILE A 602 95.92 -50.97 30.27
CA ILE A 602 94.65 -50.23 30.51
C ILE A 602 94.83 -48.76 30.14
N TRP A 603 96.00 -48.19 30.42
CA TRP A 603 96.36 -46.83 30.04
C TRP A 603 96.39 -46.61 28.52
N GLU A 604 96.96 -47.55 27.76
CA GLU A 604 96.98 -47.49 26.29
C GLU A 604 95.58 -47.63 25.69
N ARG A 605 94.76 -48.54 26.24
CA ARG A 605 93.35 -48.70 25.84
C ARG A 605 92.54 -47.43 26.06
N THR A 606 92.81 -46.70 27.13
CA THR A 606 92.18 -45.42 27.44
C THR A 606 92.40 -44.39 26.32
N ILE A 607 93.65 -44.27 25.83
CA ILE A 607 94.02 -43.34 24.76
C ILE A 607 93.41 -43.78 23.42
N ALA A 608 93.38 -45.09 23.14
CA ALA A 608 92.76 -45.63 21.94
C ALA A 608 91.26 -45.31 21.87
N LEU A 609 90.52 -45.54 22.97
CA LEU A 609 89.08 -45.27 23.04
C LEU A 609 88.74 -43.78 22.89
N GLU A 610 89.58 -42.88 23.41
CA GLU A 610 89.37 -41.44 23.22
C GLU A 610 89.62 -41.01 21.76
N ARG A 611 90.65 -41.57 21.11
CA ARG A 611 90.88 -41.32 19.69
C ARG A 611 89.72 -41.86 18.83
N GLU A 612 89.25 -43.07 19.11
CA GLU A 612 88.09 -43.65 18.44
C GLU A 612 86.82 -42.82 18.67
N SER A 613 86.67 -42.21 19.86
CA SER A 613 85.57 -41.28 20.13
C SER A 613 85.62 -40.01 19.29
N GLN A 614 86.81 -39.49 18.96
CA GLN A 614 86.96 -38.29 18.13
C GLN A 614 86.68 -38.59 16.65
N GLU A 615 87.00 -39.80 16.21
CA GLU A 615 86.77 -40.28 14.84
C GLU A 615 85.38 -40.91 14.64
N ALA A 616 84.54 -40.95 15.69
CA ALA A 616 83.22 -41.57 15.63
C ALA A 616 82.26 -40.81 14.70
N PRO A 617 81.47 -41.52 13.87
CA PRO A 617 80.59 -40.87 12.90
C PRO A 617 79.36 -40.21 13.55
N THR A 618 78.88 -40.73 14.69
CA THR A 618 77.67 -40.25 15.38
C THR A 618 77.95 -39.77 16.80
N LEU A 619 77.18 -38.78 17.27
CA LEU A 619 77.27 -38.21 18.62
C LEU A 619 77.04 -39.27 19.71
N MET A 620 76.13 -40.21 19.46
CA MET A 620 75.85 -41.31 20.39
C MET A 620 77.04 -42.26 20.51
N GLN A 621 77.66 -42.64 19.38
CA GLN A 621 78.84 -43.51 19.41
C GLN A 621 80.04 -42.81 20.05
N ALA A 622 80.28 -41.54 19.70
CA ALA A 622 81.30 -40.72 20.33
C ALA A 622 81.10 -40.68 21.87
N GLY A 623 79.87 -40.41 22.33
CA GLY A 623 79.56 -40.34 23.75
C GLY A 623 79.85 -41.65 24.48
N ASN A 624 79.45 -42.77 23.89
CA ASN A 624 79.69 -44.10 24.46
C ASN A 624 81.19 -44.44 24.53
N LEU A 625 81.95 -44.15 23.46
CA LEU A 625 83.39 -44.40 23.42
C LEU A 625 84.15 -43.54 24.42
N LEU A 626 83.78 -42.26 24.56
CA LEU A 626 84.40 -41.36 25.55
C LEU A 626 84.06 -41.76 26.99
N GLN A 627 82.85 -42.26 27.25
CA GLN A 627 82.49 -42.81 28.56
C GLN A 627 83.29 -44.08 28.88
N GLN A 628 83.52 -44.96 27.89
CA GLN A 628 84.39 -46.12 28.07
C GLN A 628 85.85 -45.71 28.31
N ALA A 629 86.34 -44.69 27.60
CA ALA A 629 87.66 -44.11 27.83
C ALA A 629 87.78 -43.54 29.25
N LEU A 630 86.76 -42.81 29.73
CA LEU A 630 86.72 -42.31 31.11
C LEU A 630 86.78 -43.43 32.14
N ASN A 631 86.01 -44.50 31.96
CA ASN A 631 86.03 -45.65 32.88
C ASN A 631 87.41 -46.33 32.89
N ALA A 632 88.00 -46.57 31.72
CA ALA A 632 89.35 -47.14 31.61
C ALA A 632 90.42 -46.23 32.23
N ALA A 633 90.28 -44.90 32.09
CA ALA A 633 91.18 -43.93 32.71
C ALA A 633 91.14 -44.01 34.24
N GLN A 634 89.94 -44.15 34.82
CA GLN A 634 89.75 -44.29 36.26
C GLN A 634 90.33 -45.62 36.78
N GLU A 635 90.15 -46.70 36.03
CA GLU A 635 90.75 -48.00 36.34
C GLU A 635 92.29 -47.94 36.33
N ALA A 636 92.88 -47.29 35.32
CA ALA A 636 94.32 -47.10 35.24
C ALA A 636 94.85 -46.22 36.38
N GLU A 637 94.15 -45.12 36.71
CA GLU A 637 94.50 -44.25 37.85
C GLU A 637 94.52 -45.04 39.16
N ALA A 638 93.48 -45.83 39.44
CA ALA A 638 93.40 -46.68 40.62
C ALA A 638 94.47 -47.80 40.62
N GLY A 639 94.82 -48.33 39.45
CA GLY A 639 95.92 -49.27 39.26
C GLY A 639 97.28 -48.66 39.66
N TYR A 640 97.61 -47.49 39.11
CA TYR A 640 98.87 -46.80 39.44
C TYR A 640 98.93 -46.37 40.90
N SER A 641 97.82 -45.95 41.50
CA SER A 641 97.76 -45.61 42.93
C SER A 641 98.08 -46.81 43.83
N ARG A 642 97.50 -47.98 43.53
CA ARG A 642 97.80 -49.23 44.26
C ARG A 642 99.25 -49.66 44.11
N LEU A 643 99.76 -49.62 42.88
CA LEU A 643 101.13 -49.99 42.57
C LEU A 643 102.13 -49.02 43.23
N HIS A 644 101.83 -47.72 43.25
CA HIS A 644 102.61 -46.72 43.99
C HIS A 644 102.71 -47.08 45.48
N ALA A 645 101.58 -47.39 46.14
CA ALA A 645 101.57 -47.76 47.55
C ALA A 645 102.33 -49.08 47.83
N GLN A 646 102.25 -50.05 46.91
CA GLN A 646 102.97 -51.31 47.01
C GLN A 646 104.50 -51.12 46.92
N ILE A 647 104.96 -50.30 45.96
CA ILE A 647 106.38 -49.97 45.81
C ILE A 647 106.89 -49.27 47.08
N ASP A 648 106.28 -48.14 47.47
CA ASP A 648 106.72 -47.35 48.63
C ASP A 648 106.80 -48.19 49.92
N SER A 649 105.77 -48.99 50.22
CA SER A 649 105.77 -49.85 51.41
C SER A 649 106.84 -50.94 51.39
N SER A 650 107.12 -51.52 50.23
CA SER A 650 108.11 -52.59 50.07
C SER A 650 109.54 -52.06 50.14
N LEU A 651 109.79 -50.88 49.55
CA LEU A 651 111.08 -50.20 49.64
C LEU A 651 111.43 -49.83 51.09
N ARG A 652 110.47 -49.29 51.84
CA ARG A 652 110.68 -48.98 53.28
C ARG A 652 111.10 -50.21 54.07
N ARG A 653 110.45 -51.36 53.87
CA ARG A 653 110.80 -52.62 54.56
C ARG A 653 112.21 -53.09 54.23
N LEU A 654 112.61 -53.00 52.97
CA LEU A 654 113.95 -53.38 52.54
C LEU A 654 115.03 -52.47 53.12
N GLU A 655 114.78 -51.16 53.15
CA GLU A 655 115.69 -50.18 53.75
C GLU A 655 115.85 -50.38 55.27
N GLU A 656 114.77 -50.68 55.98
CA GLU A 656 114.81 -50.97 57.43
C GLU A 656 115.72 -52.16 57.75
N GLU A 657 115.55 -53.30 57.05
CA GLU A 657 116.38 -54.49 57.28
C GLU A 657 117.84 -54.29 56.83
N ALA A 658 118.07 -53.55 55.73
CA ALA A 658 119.42 -53.23 55.29
C ALA A 658 120.18 -52.36 56.30
N ARG A 659 119.52 -51.36 56.91
CA ARG A 659 120.10 -50.53 57.98
C ARG A 659 120.41 -51.35 59.23
N ALA A 660 119.54 -52.31 59.58
CA ALA A 660 119.77 -53.19 60.73
C ALA A 660 121.05 -54.03 60.57
N ILE A 661 121.31 -54.55 59.37
CA ILE A 661 122.54 -55.30 59.07
C ILE A 661 123.76 -54.38 59.09
N GLU A 662 123.65 -53.19 58.50
CA GLU A 662 124.75 -52.22 58.46
C GLU A 662 125.23 -51.83 59.86
N SER A 663 124.30 -51.59 60.79
CA SER A 663 124.62 -51.32 62.20
C SER A 663 125.31 -52.51 62.91
N SER A 664 125.01 -53.74 62.49
CA SER A 664 125.59 -54.96 63.07
C SER A 664 126.99 -55.23 62.51
N LEU A 665 127.20 -54.98 61.22
CA LEU A 665 128.51 -54.98 60.57
C LEU A 665 129.47 -53.96 61.22
N GLU A 666 128.99 -52.75 61.56
CA GLU A 666 129.80 -51.74 62.24
C GLU A 666 130.20 -52.14 63.66
N ARG A 667 129.26 -52.68 64.46
CA ARG A 667 129.56 -53.22 65.80
C ARG A 667 130.63 -54.30 65.73
N GLY A 668 130.52 -55.13 64.72
CA GLY A 668 131.47 -56.18 64.39
C GLY A 668 132.88 -55.74 64.06
N ARG A 669 133.02 -54.74 63.19
CA ARG A 669 134.32 -54.15 62.85
C ARG A 669 135.06 -53.64 64.08
N ARG A 670 134.33 -52.97 65.00
CA ARG A 670 134.91 -52.51 66.28
C ARG A 670 135.42 -53.66 67.15
N ARG A 671 134.73 -54.80 67.15
CA ARG A 671 135.13 -56.02 67.86
C ARG A 671 136.39 -56.65 67.23
N ALA A 672 136.46 -56.67 65.90
CA ALA A 672 137.65 -57.13 65.16
C ALA A 672 138.88 -56.28 65.52
N ASP A 673 138.74 -54.96 65.55
CA ASP A 673 139.85 -54.06 65.89
C ASP A 673 140.37 -54.29 67.32
N GLN A 674 139.48 -54.62 68.27
CA GLN A 674 139.86 -54.98 69.65
C GLN A 674 140.66 -56.29 69.73
N LEU A 675 140.21 -57.36 69.05
CA LEU A 675 140.91 -58.65 69.02
C LEU A 675 142.28 -58.52 68.34
N ARG A 676 142.40 -57.66 67.32
CA ARG A 676 143.67 -57.39 66.62
C ARG A 676 144.72 -56.76 67.55
N ALA A 677 144.28 -55.94 68.50
CA ALA A 677 145.16 -55.34 69.50
C ALA A 677 145.62 -56.33 70.59
N GLN A 678 144.85 -57.40 70.84
CA GLN A 678 145.16 -58.41 71.86
C GLN A 678 146.07 -59.55 71.35
N GLY A 679 146.43 -59.53 70.07
CA GLY A 679 147.35 -60.51 69.47
C GLY A 679 146.78 -61.92 69.28
N GLN A 680 145.46 -62.10 69.45
CA GLN A 680 144.76 -63.36 69.24
C GLN A 680 144.38 -63.51 67.76
N THR A 681 145.25 -64.15 66.99
CA THR A 681 145.11 -64.24 65.53
C THR A 681 144.05 -65.23 65.06
N GLU A 682 143.77 -66.31 65.80
CA GLU A 682 142.77 -67.30 65.41
C GLU A 682 141.32 -66.77 65.55
N GLU A 683 140.98 -66.14 66.68
CA GLU A 683 139.63 -65.60 66.90
C GLU A 683 139.31 -64.41 65.97
N LEU A 684 140.32 -63.60 65.62
CA LEU A 684 140.17 -62.53 64.63
C LEU A 684 139.87 -63.08 63.23
N ALA A 685 140.59 -64.12 62.80
CA ALA A 685 140.41 -64.72 61.48
C ALA A 685 139.00 -65.30 61.32
N ALA A 686 138.49 -65.99 62.35
CA ALA A 686 137.11 -66.48 62.36
C ALA A 686 136.09 -65.33 62.24
N LEU A 687 136.29 -64.26 63.03
CA LEU A 687 135.40 -63.10 63.03
C LEU A 687 135.37 -62.38 61.66
N GLU A 688 136.53 -62.15 61.05
CA GLU A 688 136.65 -61.55 59.71
C GLU A 688 135.99 -62.42 58.61
N GLU A 689 136.06 -63.75 58.72
CA GLU A 689 135.41 -64.67 57.79
C GLU A 689 133.87 -64.56 57.84
N TYR A 690 133.28 -64.49 59.05
CA TYR A 690 131.84 -64.27 59.22
C TYR A 690 131.40 -62.90 58.67
N TYR A 691 132.17 -61.83 58.90
CA TYR A 691 131.86 -60.51 58.35
C TYR A 691 131.96 -60.47 56.82
N ALA A 692 132.99 -61.11 56.26
CA ALA A 692 133.12 -61.27 54.82
C ALA A 692 131.97 -62.12 54.24
N GLY A 693 131.46 -63.09 54.99
CA GLY A 693 130.26 -63.86 54.65
C GLY A 693 128.99 -63.01 54.65
N ALA A 694 128.73 -62.26 55.72
CA ALA A 694 127.55 -61.40 55.84
C ALA A 694 127.55 -60.24 54.82
N LEU A 695 128.71 -59.65 54.51
CA LEU A 695 128.85 -58.66 53.44
C LEU A 695 128.53 -59.27 52.07
N ARG A 696 129.02 -60.48 51.79
CA ARG A 696 128.68 -61.19 50.55
C ARG A 696 127.18 -61.43 50.43
N ILE A 697 126.52 -61.88 51.50
CA ILE A 697 125.07 -62.10 51.52
C ILE A 697 124.31 -60.76 51.37
N ARG A 698 124.77 -59.67 51.98
CA ARG A 698 124.18 -58.33 51.76
C ARG A 698 124.30 -57.88 50.30
N THR A 699 125.45 -58.10 49.65
CA THR A 699 125.61 -57.80 48.23
C THR A 699 124.71 -58.68 47.36
N LEU A 700 124.52 -59.96 47.72
CA LEU A 700 123.53 -60.82 47.08
C LEU A 700 122.10 -60.27 47.24
N ALA A 701 121.77 -59.73 48.41
CA ALA A 701 120.49 -59.08 48.63
C ALA A 701 120.29 -57.82 47.79
N GLN A 702 121.32 -57.00 47.60
CA GLN A 702 121.27 -55.79 46.76
C GLN A 702 121.08 -56.11 45.26
N ASN A 703 121.52 -57.29 44.85
CA ASN A 703 121.37 -57.79 43.48
C ASN A 703 120.15 -58.70 43.29
N ALA A 704 119.32 -58.87 44.33
CA ALA A 704 118.13 -59.72 44.24
C ALA A 704 117.10 -59.13 43.28
N THR A 705 116.42 -60.02 42.55
CA THR A 705 115.43 -59.64 41.54
C THR A 705 114.02 -59.53 42.08
N THR A 706 113.78 -59.96 43.33
CA THR A 706 112.49 -59.87 44.01
C THR A 706 112.63 -59.32 45.44
N VAL A 707 111.58 -58.66 45.94
CA VAL A 707 111.54 -58.12 47.31
C VAL A 707 111.72 -59.23 48.36
N GLU A 708 111.06 -60.37 48.17
CA GLU A 708 111.10 -61.47 49.14
C GLU A 708 112.49 -62.11 49.22
N GLU A 709 113.17 -62.23 48.07
CA GLU A 709 114.54 -62.74 48.02
C GLU A 709 115.52 -61.76 48.65
N ALA A 710 115.41 -60.46 48.34
CA ALA A 710 116.21 -59.42 48.99
C ALA A 710 116.03 -59.47 50.52
N LEU A 711 114.79 -59.51 51.02
CA LEU A 711 114.51 -59.62 52.46
C LEU A 711 115.06 -60.92 53.07
N ARG A 712 114.96 -62.05 52.38
CA ARG A 712 115.48 -63.34 52.86
C ARG A 712 116.99 -63.31 53.00
N GLN A 713 117.70 -62.79 51.99
CA GLN A 713 119.15 -62.65 52.00
C GLN A 713 119.59 -61.65 53.09
N LEU A 714 118.89 -60.53 53.25
CA LEU A 714 119.16 -59.58 54.35
C LEU A 714 119.00 -60.27 55.71
N ARG A 715 117.90 -61.01 55.94
CA ARG A 715 117.70 -61.75 57.19
C ARG A 715 118.78 -62.81 57.41
N GLN A 716 119.17 -63.54 56.36
CA GLN A 716 120.24 -64.52 56.45
C GLN A 716 121.59 -63.89 56.78
N ALA A 717 121.92 -62.72 56.22
CA ALA A 717 123.10 -61.95 56.60
C ALA A 717 123.03 -61.51 58.06
N ARG A 718 121.85 -61.11 58.53
CA ARG A 718 121.62 -60.71 59.93
C ARG A 718 121.79 -61.89 60.90
N ASP A 719 121.25 -63.05 60.57
CA ASP A 719 121.35 -64.25 61.39
C ASP A 719 122.79 -64.73 61.48
N LEU A 720 123.54 -64.68 60.37
CA LEU A 720 124.95 -65.02 60.31
C LEU A 720 125.84 -64.07 61.15
N LEU A 721 125.40 -62.82 61.33
CA LEU A 721 126.04 -61.85 62.23
C LEU A 721 125.67 -62.01 63.70
N ASN A 722 124.53 -62.65 63.99
CA ASN A 722 124.05 -62.88 65.36
C ASN A 722 124.47 -64.25 65.92
N SER A 723 124.92 -65.18 65.07
CA SER A 723 125.38 -66.52 65.48
C SER A 723 126.86 -66.57 65.92
N MET A 724 127.50 -65.39 66.03
CA MET A 724 128.82 -65.14 66.60
C MET A 724 128.67 -64.72 68.05
#